data_AF-A0A672PC41-F1
#
_entry.id   AF-A0A672PC41-F1
#
_cell.length_a   1.000
_cell.length_b   1.000
_cell.length_c   1.000
_cell.angle_alpha   90.00
_cell.angle_beta   90.00
_cell.angle_gamma   90.00
#
_symmetry.space_group_name_H-M   'P 1'
#
loop_
_entity.id
_entity.type
_entity.pdbx_description
1 polymer ?
#
loop_
_entity_poly.entity_id
_entity_poly.type
_entity_poly.pdbx_seq_one_letter_code
_entity_poly.pdbx_strand_id
1 'polypeptide(L)'
;MVGGSERHELIEDERSWVTGHLQKGTEMMVYQQRAERLTVQVIMESMQVALIRSDDRITFKDFQRFNESRGKLQQDSKTCFTIFYGSEFILKSLSLKADSVEDAEKWLTGLELLRQETLMAHTPDIIESWLRKQMYSVDQTKKTSITLKELKSLLPQMNFTVPGGRFLEDRFVEAEAKDYSLDIQQFHKFYNFLIFENQKMLLEEFERGPAAFIISNTDSPESSIVPLYDFQNFLLYRQKEAWAKNLNRVQEMMTIFIDDTMRKTNDPKLTVGEFLSFLFSKENSIWDEKFSEICPLDLNNPLSHYWINSSHNTYLTGDQLRSESSTEAYVRCLRLGCRCIELDCWNGPEEPVIYHGRTMTSKIKFKDVVKAINDHAFITSEYPVVLSIEEHCDIKQQKMMAQMLRDVFQDKLLTEPLEPEADDLPSPNQLKGKIIIKVGKKSQISKENRVVEKEGELCIWDPIDKVFYRHDCVISDNKLYYSEEKLEEDSPELHLSEPWFHGPLAEGRMTAEKLLRDFCKGRDGKDGTFLVRESETFIRIYSISLWTSGRIQHYRIFCSSENGQWYFYLTSKQRFPSMCALIKYYTRNPIKYDRFNLRLNGFLPRLNFVPYHQIGWFYSNLSQAEAEDYLLRIPRDGAFLVRQREEPDTFTLSIRVDGDVEHYLIYKYNSKYVLVDAYEFGSLEDLVSCFRDELFYGKTKLRYPVTPQLVERFCMVREERIDKRNKLATEPKRDTIIVAKDNPLGDQCKGVVDISKCTVVNLTFHSIYYSILHFYDLSENYNYKEVRSVPDNMVPKEGNETAVEKSDIILEYNRKALTRVYPCSGRVDSSNFDPCPSWKLGCQMVALNFQTADKFMQLNGALFSLNGGTGYVLKPEWMRDPTKKKPAKQTIRIRVNNSYLHLPNPDHIVSPFVQVELWPYTGAQVDDYKDNGLNPVWLGQMNPPKCFKVDEPDLAFLRFMVFEEDTFSDAKFLAQATFPIRGIRQGYRSVPLKNRFSENLELSSLLVHAEQVEVRDLFFFRLMYINLETADMKAVTPPKTNKSPI
;
A
#
# COMPACT_ATOMS: atom_id res chain seq x y z
N MET A 1 -22.03 -11.86 -3.95
CA MET A 1 -22.77 -12.62 -4.99
C MET A 1 -23.13 -13.99 -4.42
N VAL A 2 -24.38 -14.43 -4.53
CA VAL A 2 -24.85 -15.74 -4.04
C VAL A 2 -25.06 -16.68 -5.25
N GLY A 3 -24.56 -17.92 -5.13
CA GLY A 3 -25.13 -19.12 -5.76
C GLY A 3 -24.85 -19.34 -7.25
N GLY A 4 -24.01 -20.33 -7.55
CA GLY A 4 -23.86 -20.88 -8.89
C GLY A 4 -25.16 -21.51 -9.38
N SER A 5 -25.75 -20.89 -10.40
CA SER A 5 -26.52 -21.57 -11.43
C SER A 5 -25.59 -21.67 -12.63
N GLU A 6 -25.48 -22.84 -13.25
CA GLU A 6 -24.88 -22.99 -14.58
C GLU A 6 -25.46 -21.90 -15.49
N ARG A 7 -24.63 -20.92 -15.87
CA ARG A 7 -25.07 -19.77 -16.66
C ARG A 7 -25.05 -20.19 -18.13
N HIS A 8 -26.23 -20.30 -18.72
CA HIS A 8 -26.38 -20.27 -20.18
C HIS A 8 -25.68 -19.03 -20.74
N GLU A 9 -24.90 -19.19 -21.83
CA GLU A 9 -24.45 -18.05 -22.62
C GLU A 9 -25.67 -17.28 -23.10
N LEU A 10 -25.84 -16.05 -22.59
CA LEU A 10 -26.91 -15.15 -23.02
C LEU A 10 -26.73 -14.82 -24.50
N ILE A 11 -27.82 -14.92 -25.27
CA ILE A 11 -27.88 -14.55 -26.68
C ILE A 11 -27.66 -13.03 -26.79
N GLU A 12 -27.09 -12.55 -27.89
CA GLU A 12 -26.69 -11.15 -28.10
C GLU A 12 -27.81 -10.13 -27.82
N ASP A 13 -29.05 -10.47 -28.17
CA ASP A 13 -30.25 -9.67 -27.88
C ASP A 13 -30.53 -9.54 -26.37
N GLU A 14 -30.31 -10.60 -25.60
CA GLU A 14 -30.49 -10.59 -24.13
C GLU A 14 -29.40 -9.76 -23.46
N ARG A 15 -28.16 -9.82 -23.96
CA ARG A 15 -27.06 -8.97 -23.47
C ARG A 15 -27.36 -7.49 -23.69
N SER A 16 -27.79 -7.12 -24.91
CA SER A 16 -28.16 -5.75 -25.26
C SER A 16 -29.32 -5.23 -24.41
N TRP A 17 -30.31 -6.09 -24.12
CA TRP A 17 -31.44 -5.73 -23.28
C TRP A 17 -31.04 -5.48 -21.82
N VAL A 18 -30.18 -6.33 -21.25
CA VAL A 18 -29.68 -6.18 -19.87
C VAL A 18 -28.83 -4.92 -19.73
N THR A 19 -27.89 -4.67 -20.64
CA THR A 19 -27.05 -3.45 -20.58
C THR A 19 -27.87 -2.19 -20.80
N GLY A 20 -28.86 -2.22 -21.70
CA GLY A 20 -29.82 -1.13 -21.88
C GLY A 20 -30.66 -0.83 -20.64
N HIS A 21 -30.96 -1.83 -19.80
CA HIS A 21 -31.64 -1.62 -18.52
C HIS A 21 -30.74 -0.87 -17.52
N LEU A 22 -29.49 -1.30 -17.37
CA LEU A 22 -28.51 -0.62 -16.50
C LEU A 22 -28.25 0.83 -16.95
N GLN A 23 -28.24 1.07 -18.27
CA GLN A 23 -28.10 2.40 -18.85
C GLN A 23 -29.33 3.29 -18.63
N LYS A 24 -30.56 2.76 -18.58
CA LYS A 24 -31.75 3.58 -18.22
C LYS A 24 -31.75 4.00 -16.76
N GLY A 25 -31.16 3.16 -15.92
CA GLY A 25 -31.07 3.34 -14.48
C GLY A 25 -32.29 2.77 -13.74
N THR A 26 -32.06 2.44 -12.47
CA THR A 26 -33.04 1.80 -11.59
C THR A 26 -33.02 2.50 -10.24
N GLU A 27 -34.20 2.85 -9.71
CA GLU A 27 -34.28 3.37 -8.35
C GLU A 27 -34.01 2.25 -7.35
N MET A 28 -33.04 2.48 -6.46
CA MET A 28 -32.67 1.53 -5.42
C MET A 28 -32.47 2.25 -4.09
N MET A 29 -32.63 1.50 -3.00
CA MET A 29 -32.17 1.95 -1.70
C MET A 29 -30.66 1.71 -1.58
N VAL A 30 -29.92 2.79 -1.38
CA VAL A 30 -28.46 2.80 -1.23
C VAL A 30 -28.10 2.96 0.24
N TYR A 31 -27.28 2.05 0.76
CA TYR A 31 -26.84 2.06 2.16
C TYR A 31 -25.40 2.58 2.25
N GLN A 32 -25.23 3.86 2.64
CA GLN A 32 -23.94 4.51 2.89
C GLN A 32 -23.75 4.86 4.37
N GLN A 33 -23.78 6.14 4.77
CA GLN A 33 -23.91 6.52 6.21
C GLN A 33 -25.38 6.52 6.66
N ARG A 34 -26.30 6.74 5.73
CA ARG A 34 -27.74 6.66 5.88
C ARG A 34 -28.32 5.90 4.69
N ALA A 35 -29.48 5.29 4.87
CA ALA A 35 -30.21 4.70 3.76
C ALA A 35 -30.94 5.80 2.99
N GLU A 36 -30.63 5.94 1.70
CA GLU A 36 -31.23 6.94 0.81
C GLU A 36 -31.66 6.27 -0.50
N ARG A 37 -32.78 6.73 -1.08
CA ARG A 37 -33.31 6.17 -2.33
C ARG A 37 -32.80 7.01 -3.50
N LEU A 38 -32.06 6.39 -4.41
CA LEU A 38 -31.35 7.04 -5.51
C LEU A 38 -31.54 6.26 -6.79
N THR A 39 -31.46 6.94 -7.94
CA THR A 39 -31.36 6.27 -9.23
C THR A 39 -29.92 5.82 -9.45
N VAL A 40 -29.72 4.51 -9.55
CA VAL A 40 -28.44 3.90 -9.90
C VAL A 40 -28.43 3.69 -11.41
N GLN A 41 -27.40 4.17 -12.11
CA GLN A 41 -27.29 4.06 -13.56
C GLN A 41 -25.87 3.63 -13.94
N VAL A 42 -25.70 2.88 -15.04
CA VAL A 42 -24.39 2.71 -15.68
C VAL A 42 -24.22 3.70 -16.81
N ILE A 43 -23.09 4.41 -16.80
CA ILE A 43 -22.61 5.22 -17.93
C ILE A 43 -21.79 4.29 -18.81
N MET A 44 -22.39 3.81 -19.90
CA MET A 44 -21.81 2.77 -20.75
C MET A 44 -20.51 3.24 -21.41
N GLU A 45 -20.44 4.51 -21.79
CA GLU A 45 -19.30 5.09 -22.50
C GLU A 45 -18.06 5.23 -21.62
N SER A 46 -18.21 5.26 -20.29
CA SER A 46 -17.10 5.28 -19.33
C SER A 46 -17.03 4.04 -18.45
N MET A 47 -17.95 3.08 -18.63
CA MET A 47 -18.12 1.88 -17.81
C MET A 47 -18.22 2.17 -16.30
N GLN A 48 -18.90 3.25 -15.91
CA GLN A 48 -19.03 3.68 -14.51
C GLN A 48 -20.43 3.47 -13.95
N VAL A 49 -20.52 3.01 -12.70
CA VAL A 49 -21.76 3.04 -11.91
C VAL A 49 -21.90 4.43 -11.29
N ALA A 50 -23.00 5.11 -11.59
CA ALA A 50 -23.32 6.46 -11.14
C ALA A 50 -24.56 6.46 -10.25
N LEU A 51 -24.55 7.33 -9.22
CA LEU A 51 -25.70 7.60 -8.36
C LEU A 51 -26.24 9.00 -8.67
N ILE A 52 -27.51 9.06 -9.06
CA ILE A 52 -28.19 10.29 -9.47
C ILE A 52 -29.19 10.70 -8.39
N ARG A 53 -29.09 11.96 -7.98
CA ARG A 53 -30.02 12.62 -7.06
C ARG A 53 -31.10 13.38 -7.82
N SER A 54 -32.22 13.65 -7.17
CA SER A 54 -33.39 14.35 -7.74
C SER A 54 -33.14 15.81 -8.13
N ASP A 55 -31.94 16.36 -7.91
CA ASP A 55 -31.47 17.65 -8.41
C ASP A 55 -30.58 17.54 -9.67
N ASP A 56 -30.67 16.42 -10.39
CA ASP A 56 -29.87 16.06 -11.59
C ASP A 56 -28.34 16.07 -11.38
N ARG A 57 -27.87 16.10 -10.14
CA ARG A 57 -26.44 15.99 -9.84
C ARG A 57 -26.01 14.52 -9.84
N ILE A 58 -24.99 14.24 -10.64
CA ILE A 58 -24.35 12.93 -10.71
C ILE A 58 -23.21 12.92 -9.69
N THR A 59 -23.26 11.98 -8.75
CA THR A 59 -22.22 11.82 -7.73
C THR A 59 -21.37 10.58 -8.00
N PHE A 60 -20.10 10.80 -8.33
CA PHE A 60 -19.04 9.80 -8.39
C PHE A 60 -18.20 9.89 -7.10
N LYS A 61 -18.80 9.67 -5.94
CA LYS A 61 -18.09 9.77 -4.65
C LYS A 61 -17.74 8.41 -4.09
N ASP A 62 -16.61 8.37 -3.41
CA ASP A 62 -16.15 7.24 -2.62
C ASP A 62 -17.18 6.82 -1.56
N PHE A 63 -17.59 5.54 -1.60
CA PHE A 63 -18.57 4.99 -0.69
C PHE A 63 -17.92 4.60 0.64
N GLN A 64 -18.41 5.17 1.75
CA GLN A 64 -18.01 4.77 3.10
C GLN A 64 -18.85 3.60 3.61
N ARG A 65 -18.21 2.73 4.40
CA ARG A 65 -18.76 1.49 4.96
C ARG A 65 -19.96 1.79 5.88
N PHE A 66 -21.13 1.24 5.57
CA PHE A 66 -22.25 1.17 6.52
C PHE A 66 -21.97 0.05 7.52
N ASN A 67 -21.40 0.39 8.67
CA ASN A 67 -21.19 -0.55 9.77
C ASN A 67 -22.38 -0.45 10.75
N GLU A 68 -23.46 -1.19 10.50
CA GLU A 68 -24.35 -1.65 11.57
C GLU A 68 -25.26 -2.82 11.13
N SER A 69 -25.02 -3.98 11.74
CA SER A 69 -25.91 -5.14 11.82
C SER A 69 -26.44 -5.72 10.49
N ARG A 70 -25.71 -6.72 9.95
CA ARG A 70 -26.21 -7.74 8.99
C ARG A 70 -27.59 -8.34 9.39
N GLY A 71 -28.03 -8.15 10.64
CA GLY A 71 -29.31 -8.63 11.17
C GLY A 71 -30.59 -7.94 10.66
N LYS A 72 -30.55 -6.71 10.11
CA LYS A 72 -31.76 -6.04 9.58
C LYS A 72 -32.00 -6.22 8.08
N LEU A 73 -30.97 -6.56 7.30
CA LEU A 73 -31.07 -6.81 5.84
C LEU A 73 -31.49 -8.26 5.50
N GLN A 74 -31.61 -9.13 6.50
CA GLN A 74 -31.87 -10.55 6.31
C GLN A 74 -33.33 -10.90 5.98
N GLN A 75 -34.23 -9.90 5.95
CA GLN A 75 -35.66 -10.10 5.68
C GLN A 75 -36.06 -10.08 4.20
N ASP A 76 -35.15 -9.75 3.26
CA ASP A 76 -35.32 -10.01 1.81
C ASP A 76 -33.95 -10.19 1.14
N SER A 77 -33.34 -11.38 1.28
CA SER A 77 -31.95 -11.59 0.84
C SER A 77 -31.76 -11.61 -0.69
N LYS A 78 -32.83 -11.68 -1.48
CA LYS A 78 -32.76 -11.80 -2.95
C LYS A 78 -32.89 -10.48 -3.69
N THR A 79 -33.43 -9.44 -3.05
CA THR A 79 -33.53 -8.09 -3.64
C THR A 79 -32.33 -7.21 -3.28
N CYS A 80 -31.43 -7.69 -2.43
CA CYS A 80 -30.28 -6.94 -1.94
C CYS A 80 -28.97 -7.51 -2.49
N PHE A 81 -28.03 -6.65 -2.84
CA PHE A 81 -26.70 -7.05 -3.26
C PHE A 81 -25.65 -5.99 -2.89
N THR A 82 -24.38 -6.39 -2.88
CA THR A 82 -23.25 -5.52 -2.56
C THR A 82 -22.20 -5.61 -3.65
N ILE A 83 -21.73 -4.45 -4.11
CA ILE A 83 -20.60 -4.30 -5.03
C ILE A 83 -19.36 -4.00 -4.19
N PHE A 84 -18.34 -4.84 -4.29
CA PHE A 84 -17.04 -4.61 -3.69
C PHE A 84 -16.08 -4.07 -4.76
N TYR A 85 -15.36 -2.99 -4.44
CA TYR A 85 -14.50 -2.30 -5.39
C TYR A 85 -13.36 -1.56 -4.65
N GLY A 86 -12.31 -1.19 -5.38
CA GLY A 86 -11.12 -0.53 -4.84
C GLY A 86 -9.85 -1.24 -5.26
N SER A 87 -8.71 -0.63 -4.96
CA SER A 87 -7.38 -1.08 -5.38
C SER A 87 -6.47 -1.47 -4.19
N GLU A 88 -7.04 -1.60 -3.00
CA GLU A 88 -6.33 -2.01 -1.78
C GLU A 88 -6.71 -3.42 -1.34
N PHE A 89 -6.08 -3.93 -0.27
CA PHE A 89 -6.51 -5.19 0.34
C PHE A 89 -7.91 -5.07 0.96
N ILE A 90 -8.16 -3.99 1.70
CA ILE A 90 -9.49 -3.69 2.26
C ILE A 90 -10.32 -2.98 1.19
N LEU A 91 -11.28 -3.69 0.61
CA LEU A 91 -12.15 -3.15 -0.43
C LEU A 91 -13.21 -2.21 0.15
N LYS A 92 -13.56 -1.19 -0.63
CA LYS A 92 -14.78 -0.39 -0.43
C LYS A 92 -16.00 -1.23 -0.82
N SER A 93 -17.18 -0.85 -0.31
CA SER A 93 -18.42 -1.56 -0.63
C SER A 93 -19.58 -0.59 -0.88
N LEU A 94 -20.44 -0.95 -1.83
CA LEU A 94 -21.70 -0.28 -2.13
C LEU A 94 -22.83 -1.29 -1.95
N SER A 95 -23.64 -1.12 -0.90
CA SER A 95 -24.76 -2.01 -0.62
C SER A 95 -26.07 -1.41 -1.15
N LEU A 96 -26.80 -2.20 -1.93
CA LEU A 96 -27.97 -1.81 -2.69
C LEU A 96 -29.14 -2.75 -2.40
N LYS A 97 -30.36 -2.21 -2.38
CA LYS A 97 -31.62 -2.96 -2.39
C LYS A 97 -32.49 -2.47 -3.54
N ALA A 98 -32.78 -3.36 -4.47
CA ALA A 98 -33.77 -3.16 -5.53
C ALA A 98 -35.20 -3.40 -5.00
N ASP A 99 -36.20 -2.92 -5.73
CA ASP A 99 -37.62 -3.14 -5.39
C ASP A 99 -38.10 -4.56 -5.72
N SER A 100 -37.45 -5.22 -6.68
CA SER A 100 -37.79 -6.56 -7.13
C SER A 100 -36.56 -7.47 -7.19
N VAL A 101 -36.78 -8.79 -7.11
CA VAL A 101 -35.71 -9.80 -7.29
C VAL A 101 -35.20 -9.77 -8.72
N GLU A 102 -36.11 -9.56 -9.68
CA GLU A 102 -35.80 -9.48 -11.10
C GLU A 102 -34.82 -8.32 -11.40
N ASP A 103 -35.03 -7.15 -10.82
CA ASP A 103 -34.11 -6.02 -10.98
C ASP A 103 -32.74 -6.31 -10.35
N ALA A 104 -32.72 -6.91 -9.15
CA ALA A 104 -31.45 -7.30 -8.51
C ALA A 104 -30.67 -8.31 -9.37
N GLU A 105 -31.34 -9.30 -9.95
CA GLU A 105 -30.72 -10.31 -10.83
C GLU A 105 -30.22 -9.71 -12.15
N LYS A 106 -30.98 -8.79 -12.77
CA LYS A 106 -30.54 -8.03 -13.95
C LYS A 106 -29.30 -7.22 -13.67
N TRP A 107 -29.25 -6.52 -12.53
CA TRP A 107 -28.08 -5.73 -12.13
C TRP A 107 -26.86 -6.59 -11.87
N LEU A 108 -27.00 -7.70 -11.13
CA LEU A 108 -25.90 -8.63 -10.90
C LEU A 108 -25.35 -9.24 -12.21
N THR A 109 -26.25 -9.57 -13.14
CA THR A 109 -25.87 -10.12 -14.45
C THR A 109 -25.20 -9.06 -15.32
N GLY A 110 -25.81 -7.88 -15.43
CA GLY A 110 -25.27 -6.77 -16.21
C GLY A 110 -23.92 -6.29 -15.71
N LEU A 111 -23.74 -6.14 -14.39
CA LEU A 111 -22.45 -5.74 -13.81
C LEU A 111 -21.35 -6.78 -14.06
N GLU A 112 -21.68 -8.08 -14.05
CA GLU A 112 -20.70 -9.12 -14.36
C GLU A 112 -20.33 -9.13 -15.84
N LEU A 113 -21.28 -8.90 -16.75
CA LEU A 113 -21.00 -8.71 -18.18
C LEU A 113 -20.08 -7.51 -18.41
N LEU A 114 -20.41 -6.35 -17.83
CA LEU A 114 -19.59 -5.14 -17.93
C LEU A 114 -18.20 -5.33 -17.34
N ARG A 115 -18.06 -6.10 -16.25
CA ARG A 115 -16.76 -6.45 -15.67
C ARG A 115 -15.93 -7.28 -16.64
N GLN A 116 -16.54 -8.26 -17.33
CA GLN A 116 -15.86 -9.08 -18.32
C GLN A 116 -15.45 -8.26 -19.55
N GLU A 117 -16.37 -7.43 -20.08
CA GLU A 117 -16.10 -6.51 -21.19
C GLU A 117 -14.95 -5.55 -20.85
N THR A 118 -14.95 -4.96 -19.65
CA THR A 118 -13.89 -4.06 -19.19
C THR A 118 -12.53 -4.75 -19.10
N LEU A 119 -12.48 -6.02 -18.70
CA LEU A 119 -11.22 -6.78 -18.66
C LEU A 119 -10.69 -7.15 -20.05
N MET A 120 -11.59 -7.41 -21.00
CA MET A 120 -11.25 -7.79 -22.37
C MET A 120 -11.03 -6.60 -23.31
N ALA A 121 -11.53 -5.40 -22.96
CA ALA A 121 -11.46 -4.18 -23.78
C ALA A 121 -10.03 -3.88 -24.27
N HIS A 122 -9.88 -3.50 -25.54
CA HIS A 122 -8.56 -3.22 -26.10
C HIS A 122 -8.02 -1.87 -25.64
N THR A 123 -6.70 -1.66 -25.72
CA THR A 123 -6.09 -0.39 -25.28
C THR A 123 -6.77 0.87 -25.87
N PRO A 124 -7.14 0.95 -27.18
CA PRO A 124 -7.87 2.09 -27.71
C PRO A 124 -9.21 2.36 -27.03
N ASP A 125 -9.99 1.32 -26.74
CA ASP A 125 -11.28 1.45 -26.03
C ASP A 125 -11.09 1.95 -24.58
N ILE A 126 -10.01 1.51 -23.93
CA ILE A 126 -9.66 1.97 -22.57
C ILE A 126 -9.24 3.44 -22.61
N ILE A 127 -8.48 3.88 -23.63
CA ILE A 127 -8.11 5.29 -23.82
C ILE A 127 -9.37 6.14 -24.01
N GLU A 128 -10.30 5.72 -24.87
CA GLU A 128 -11.55 6.44 -25.09
C GLU A 128 -12.37 6.55 -23.80
N SER A 129 -12.54 5.44 -23.09
CA SER A 129 -13.24 5.41 -21.78
C SER A 129 -12.57 6.34 -20.77
N TRP A 130 -11.25 6.34 -20.69
CA TRP A 130 -10.48 7.21 -19.81
C TRP A 130 -10.66 8.69 -20.16
N LEU A 131 -10.59 9.07 -21.44
CA LEU A 131 -10.81 10.44 -21.89
C LEU A 131 -12.23 10.93 -21.55
N ARG A 132 -13.24 10.06 -21.67
CA ARG A 132 -14.60 10.37 -21.25
C ARG A 132 -14.70 10.62 -19.75
N LYS A 133 -14.03 9.78 -18.93
CA LYS A 133 -13.93 10.00 -17.46
C LYS A 133 -13.29 11.35 -17.14
N GLN A 134 -12.21 11.73 -17.85
CA GLN A 134 -11.56 13.03 -17.66
C GLN A 134 -12.46 14.21 -18.06
N MET A 135 -13.28 14.06 -19.10
CA MET A 135 -14.24 15.10 -19.49
C MET A 135 -15.37 15.25 -18.44
N TYR A 136 -15.87 14.13 -17.90
CA TYR A 136 -16.93 14.13 -16.88
C TYR A 136 -16.46 14.60 -15.50
N SER A 137 -15.16 14.53 -15.20
CA SER A 137 -14.62 15.03 -13.94
C SER A 137 -14.73 16.56 -13.83
N VAL A 138 -14.68 17.26 -14.97
CA VAL A 138 -14.75 18.72 -15.04
C VAL A 138 -16.19 19.23 -15.21
N ASP A 139 -17.06 18.49 -15.91
CA ASP A 139 -18.49 18.80 -16.05
C ASP A 139 -19.40 17.61 -15.69
N GLN A 140 -20.03 17.70 -14.52
CA GLN A 140 -20.96 16.69 -13.98
C GLN A 140 -22.34 16.68 -14.66
N THR A 141 -22.61 17.60 -15.60
CA THR A 141 -23.91 17.74 -16.28
C THR A 141 -24.03 16.96 -17.59
N LYS A 142 -23.12 16.00 -17.85
CA LYS A 142 -23.04 15.21 -19.10
C LYS A 142 -22.86 16.07 -20.37
N LYS A 143 -22.29 17.28 -20.27
CA LYS A 143 -21.92 18.02 -21.50
C LYS A 143 -20.88 17.23 -22.29
N THR A 144 -21.04 17.24 -23.61
CA THR A 144 -20.21 16.48 -24.56
C THR A 144 -19.02 17.28 -25.08
N SER A 145 -18.62 18.34 -24.37
CA SER A 145 -17.57 19.26 -24.79
C SER A 145 -16.77 19.81 -23.62
N ILE A 146 -15.48 20.07 -23.83
CA ILE A 146 -14.57 20.70 -22.86
C ILE A 146 -14.07 22.05 -23.39
N THR A 147 -14.12 23.09 -22.55
CA THR A 147 -13.62 24.43 -22.91
C THR A 147 -12.12 24.57 -22.65
N LEU A 148 -11.47 25.55 -23.30
CA LEU A 148 -10.05 25.87 -23.06
C LEU A 148 -9.72 26.11 -21.57
N LYS A 149 -10.61 26.76 -20.83
CA LYS A 149 -10.42 27.05 -19.40
C LYS A 149 -10.44 25.76 -18.56
N GLU A 150 -11.37 24.88 -18.86
CA GLU A 150 -11.54 23.58 -18.21
C GLU A 150 -10.34 22.67 -18.51
N LEU A 151 -9.90 22.62 -19.77
CA LEU A 151 -8.73 21.85 -20.15
C LEU A 151 -7.44 22.35 -19.45
N LYS A 152 -7.27 23.67 -19.31
CA LYS A 152 -6.15 24.25 -18.54
C LYS A 152 -6.13 23.78 -17.08
N SER A 153 -7.29 23.51 -16.49
CA SER A 153 -7.37 22.95 -15.13
C SER A 153 -7.22 21.43 -15.07
N LEU A 154 -7.53 20.73 -16.17
CA LEU A 154 -7.49 19.27 -16.26
C LEU A 154 -6.08 18.74 -16.54
N LEU A 155 -5.32 19.39 -17.43
CA LEU A 155 -3.98 18.91 -17.83
C LEU A 155 -3.00 18.72 -16.65
N PRO A 156 -2.92 19.61 -15.65
CA PRO A 156 -2.11 19.36 -14.46
C PRO A 156 -2.55 18.14 -13.65
N GLN A 157 -3.86 17.84 -13.60
CA GLN A 157 -4.42 16.64 -12.97
C GLN A 157 -4.06 15.37 -13.76
N MET A 158 -3.75 15.51 -15.06
CA MET A 158 -3.24 14.43 -15.91
C MET A 158 -1.70 14.35 -15.89
N ASN A 159 -1.00 14.99 -14.93
CA ASN A 159 0.47 15.04 -14.86
C ASN A 159 1.15 15.73 -16.06
N PHE A 160 0.45 16.64 -16.76
CA PHE A 160 1.00 17.38 -17.90
C PHE A 160 1.24 18.86 -17.59
N THR A 161 2.49 19.29 -17.74
CA THR A 161 2.90 20.69 -17.64
C THR A 161 2.64 21.41 -18.96
N VAL A 162 1.74 22.39 -18.96
CA VAL A 162 1.46 23.20 -20.16
C VAL A 162 2.65 24.15 -20.43
N PRO A 163 3.36 24.02 -21.58
CA PRO A 163 4.55 24.82 -21.86
C PRO A 163 4.29 26.33 -21.98
N GLY A 164 3.06 26.73 -22.33
CA GLY A 164 2.63 28.13 -22.40
C GLY A 164 1.20 28.29 -22.91
N GLY A 165 0.62 29.49 -22.73
CA GLY A 165 -0.78 29.76 -23.12
C GLY A 165 -1.06 29.61 -24.62
N ARG A 166 -0.09 29.98 -25.47
CA ARG A 166 -0.19 29.87 -26.94
C ARG A 166 -0.20 28.42 -27.44
N PHE A 167 0.54 27.53 -26.77
CA PHE A 167 0.57 26.11 -27.11
C PHE A 167 -0.84 25.50 -27.17
N LEU A 168 -1.67 25.80 -26.18
CA LEU A 168 -3.06 25.30 -26.16
C LEU A 168 -3.94 25.96 -27.21
N GLU A 169 -3.74 27.25 -27.50
CA GLU A 169 -4.51 27.96 -28.53
C GLU A 169 -4.21 27.40 -29.92
N ASP A 170 -2.94 27.15 -30.24
CA ASP A 170 -2.51 26.56 -31.50
C ASP A 170 -3.06 25.13 -31.66
N ARG A 171 -3.02 24.32 -30.60
CA ARG A 171 -3.53 22.95 -30.61
C ARG A 171 -5.06 22.87 -30.75
N PHE A 172 -5.81 23.85 -30.26
CA PHE A 172 -7.26 23.92 -30.50
C PHE A 172 -7.58 24.17 -31.98
N VAL A 173 -6.78 24.99 -32.65
CA VAL A 173 -6.93 25.26 -34.09
C VAL A 173 -6.66 23.99 -34.90
N GLU A 174 -5.59 23.26 -34.58
CA GLU A 174 -5.26 21.98 -35.24
C GLU A 174 -6.30 20.88 -34.98
N ALA A 175 -6.92 20.86 -33.80
CA ALA A 175 -8.04 19.96 -33.49
C ALA A 175 -9.38 20.39 -34.11
N GLU A 176 -9.39 21.45 -34.94
CA GLU A 176 -10.56 22.00 -35.63
C GLU A 176 -11.67 22.49 -34.66
N ALA A 177 -11.29 22.94 -33.46
CA ALA A 177 -12.21 23.35 -32.41
C ALA A 177 -13.10 24.53 -32.84
N LYS A 178 -14.39 24.47 -32.51
CA LYS A 178 -15.33 25.59 -32.69
C LYS A 178 -15.55 26.28 -31.34
N ASP A 179 -15.54 27.61 -31.35
CA ASP A 179 -15.80 28.46 -30.17
C ASP A 179 -14.93 28.15 -28.93
N TYR A 180 -13.67 27.72 -29.13
CA TYR A 180 -12.74 27.32 -28.06
C TYR A 180 -13.28 26.18 -27.17
N SER A 181 -14.06 25.28 -27.76
CA SER A 181 -14.55 24.05 -27.15
C SER A 181 -14.21 22.84 -28.02
N LEU A 182 -13.80 21.74 -27.38
CA LEU A 182 -13.52 20.46 -28.03
C LEU A 182 -14.66 19.50 -27.69
N ASP A 183 -15.28 18.89 -28.70
CA ASP A 183 -16.10 17.69 -28.46
C ASP A 183 -15.21 16.47 -28.15
N ILE A 184 -15.82 15.31 -27.89
CA ILE A 184 -15.08 14.09 -27.54
C ILE A 184 -14.13 13.62 -28.65
N GLN A 185 -14.50 13.75 -29.93
CA GLN A 185 -13.66 13.33 -31.05
C GLN A 185 -12.47 14.28 -31.21
N GLN A 186 -12.71 15.58 -31.06
CA GLN A 186 -11.68 16.61 -31.09
C GLN A 186 -10.75 16.51 -29.89
N PHE A 187 -11.26 16.17 -28.70
CA PHE A 187 -10.45 15.94 -27.50
C PHE A 187 -9.57 14.69 -27.65
N HIS A 188 -10.09 13.62 -28.26
CA HIS A 188 -9.29 12.42 -28.60
C HIS A 188 -8.15 12.76 -29.57
N LYS A 189 -8.43 13.52 -30.64
CA LYS A 189 -7.39 14.02 -31.56
C LYS A 189 -6.33 14.84 -30.81
N PHE A 190 -6.77 15.80 -30.00
CA PHE A 190 -5.88 16.62 -29.17
C PHE A 190 -4.97 15.77 -28.27
N TYR A 191 -5.52 14.76 -27.61
CA TYR A 191 -4.76 13.82 -26.79
C TYR A 191 -3.72 13.05 -27.62
N ASN A 192 -4.09 12.49 -28.78
CA ASN A 192 -3.17 11.77 -29.64
C ASN A 192 -1.98 12.64 -30.08
N PHE A 193 -2.23 13.92 -30.42
CA PHE A 193 -1.15 14.86 -30.72
C PHE A 193 -0.23 15.06 -29.51
N LEU A 194 -0.79 15.30 -28.33
CA LEU A 194 -0.02 15.50 -27.10
C LEU A 194 0.92 14.32 -26.81
N ILE A 195 0.42 13.09 -26.97
CA ILE A 195 1.20 11.87 -26.77
C ILE A 195 2.28 11.74 -27.84
N PHE A 196 1.93 11.95 -29.11
CA PHE A 196 2.84 11.83 -30.24
C PHE A 196 4.01 12.81 -30.17
N GLU A 197 3.78 14.07 -29.80
CA GLU A 197 4.82 15.11 -29.85
C GLU A 197 6.06 14.78 -29.02
N ASN A 198 5.87 14.20 -27.83
CA ASN A 198 6.99 13.75 -27.01
C ASN A 198 7.54 12.42 -27.53
N GLN A 199 6.69 11.51 -28.02
CA GLN A 199 7.08 10.15 -28.43
C GLN A 199 7.72 10.03 -29.81
N LYS A 200 7.54 11.00 -30.70
CA LYS A 200 8.13 10.99 -32.05
C LYS A 200 9.65 10.84 -32.07
N MET A 201 10.32 11.20 -30.98
CA MET A 201 11.75 10.96 -30.82
C MET A 201 12.07 9.47 -31.02
N LEU A 202 11.24 8.54 -30.50
CA LEU A 202 11.47 7.07 -30.56
C LEU A 202 11.67 6.56 -32.00
N LEU A 203 11.18 7.30 -33.00
CA LEU A 203 11.32 6.97 -34.41
C LEU A 203 12.78 6.90 -34.86
N GLU A 204 13.69 7.66 -34.24
CA GLU A 204 15.12 7.58 -34.56
C GLU A 204 15.69 6.16 -34.37
N GLU A 205 15.15 5.37 -33.42
CA GLU A 205 15.58 3.97 -33.22
C GLU A 205 15.08 3.02 -34.33
N PHE A 206 13.98 3.37 -35.00
CA PHE A 206 13.34 2.55 -36.03
C PHE A 206 13.66 3.01 -37.46
N GLU A 207 14.17 4.23 -37.63
CA GLU A 207 14.57 4.81 -38.92
C GLU A 207 16.05 4.56 -39.28
N ARG A 208 16.91 4.21 -38.31
CA ARG A 208 18.37 4.01 -38.54
C ARG A 208 18.78 2.54 -38.59
N GLY A 209 19.65 2.19 -39.55
CA GLY A 209 20.31 0.89 -39.67
C GLY A 209 19.74 -0.04 -40.75
N PRO A 210 20.28 -1.28 -40.90
CA PRO A 210 19.92 -2.22 -41.99
C PRO A 210 18.50 -2.82 -41.91
N ALA A 211 17.65 -2.31 -41.01
CA ALA A 211 16.30 -2.80 -40.73
C ALA A 211 15.31 -1.65 -40.47
N ALA A 212 15.50 -0.50 -41.14
CA ALA A 212 14.50 0.57 -41.18
C ALA A 212 13.26 0.05 -41.92
N PHE A 213 12.11 0.07 -41.24
CA PHE A 213 10.85 -0.48 -41.75
C PHE A 213 9.70 0.53 -41.72
N ILE A 214 9.96 1.76 -41.28
CA ILE A 214 9.02 2.88 -41.33
C ILE A 214 9.22 3.61 -42.67
N ILE A 215 8.15 3.78 -43.44
CA ILE A 215 8.17 4.64 -44.63
C ILE A 215 8.09 6.08 -44.13
N SER A 216 9.25 6.70 -43.91
CA SER A 216 9.34 8.06 -43.38
C SER A 216 8.96 9.10 -44.44
N ASN A 217 8.03 9.99 -44.07
CA ASN A 217 7.74 11.20 -44.82
C ASN A 217 8.43 12.38 -44.12
N THR A 218 9.50 12.90 -44.73
CA THR A 218 10.34 13.96 -44.16
C THR A 218 9.61 15.29 -43.95
N ASP A 219 8.52 15.52 -44.69
CA ASP A 219 7.76 16.77 -44.64
C ASP A 219 6.64 16.72 -43.58
N SER A 220 6.18 15.53 -43.21
CA SER A 220 5.16 15.30 -42.16
C SER A 220 5.37 13.93 -41.52
N PRO A 221 6.07 13.86 -40.36
CA PRO A 221 6.29 12.61 -39.64
C PRO A 221 4.99 11.87 -39.27
N GLU A 222 3.91 12.62 -39.02
CA GLU A 222 2.56 12.10 -38.76
C GLU A 222 1.94 11.39 -39.97
N SER A 223 2.36 11.76 -41.18
CA SER A 223 1.94 11.12 -42.43
C SER A 223 2.75 9.87 -42.78
N SER A 224 3.75 9.51 -41.95
CA SER A 224 4.52 8.28 -42.10
C SER A 224 3.65 7.07 -41.75
N ILE A 225 3.88 5.94 -42.43
CA ILE A 225 3.05 4.74 -42.31
C ILE A 225 3.90 3.49 -42.07
N VAL A 226 3.29 2.52 -41.39
CA VAL A 226 3.80 1.17 -41.18
C VAL A 226 2.88 0.18 -41.91
N PRO A 227 3.29 -0.35 -43.07
CA PRO A 227 2.55 -1.37 -43.80
C PRO A 227 2.45 -2.71 -43.06
N LEU A 228 1.47 -3.54 -43.44
CA LEU A 228 1.22 -4.86 -42.85
C LEU A 228 2.47 -5.76 -42.82
N TYR A 229 3.18 -5.89 -43.94
CA TYR A 229 4.36 -6.76 -44.03
C TYR A 229 5.55 -6.23 -43.21
N ASP A 230 5.69 -4.92 -43.09
CA ASP A 230 6.74 -4.31 -42.29
C ASP A 230 6.46 -4.47 -40.79
N PHE A 231 5.19 -4.33 -40.38
CA PHE A 231 4.77 -4.65 -39.02
C PHE A 231 4.95 -6.15 -38.71
N GLN A 232 4.63 -7.05 -39.65
CA GLN A 232 4.91 -8.48 -39.53
C GLN A 232 6.41 -8.74 -39.31
N ASN A 233 7.28 -8.11 -40.11
CA ASN A 233 8.73 -8.23 -39.98
C ASN A 233 9.23 -7.71 -38.63
N PHE A 234 8.68 -6.59 -38.16
CA PHE A 234 8.94 -6.08 -36.82
C PHE A 234 8.59 -7.12 -35.75
N LEU A 235 7.39 -7.70 -35.80
CA LEU A 235 6.97 -8.74 -34.86
C LEU A 235 7.90 -9.98 -34.91
N LEU A 236 8.22 -10.47 -36.10
CA LEU A 236 9.05 -11.67 -36.28
C LEU A 236 10.50 -11.47 -35.82
N TYR A 237 11.13 -10.38 -36.24
CA TYR A 237 12.58 -10.23 -36.13
C TYR A 237 13.02 -9.38 -34.93
N ARG A 238 12.24 -8.36 -34.56
CA ARG A 238 12.52 -7.49 -33.40
C ARG A 238 11.82 -7.99 -32.14
N GLN A 239 10.53 -8.31 -32.23
CA GLN A 239 9.76 -8.79 -31.08
C GLN A 239 9.92 -10.30 -30.81
N LYS A 240 10.49 -11.05 -31.76
CA LYS A 240 10.65 -12.52 -31.71
C LYS A 240 9.33 -13.28 -31.57
N GLU A 241 8.27 -12.77 -32.19
CA GLU A 241 6.93 -13.35 -32.13
C GLU A 241 6.71 -14.41 -33.20
N ALA A 242 6.86 -15.69 -32.83
CA ALA A 242 6.72 -16.79 -33.80
C ALA A 242 5.31 -16.90 -34.42
N TRP A 243 4.26 -16.48 -33.71
CA TRP A 243 2.88 -16.52 -34.22
C TRP A 243 2.63 -15.53 -35.36
N ALA A 244 3.46 -14.48 -35.49
CA ALA A 244 3.34 -13.48 -36.55
C ALA A 244 3.62 -14.04 -37.96
N LYS A 245 4.06 -15.31 -38.08
CA LYS A 245 4.09 -16.04 -39.36
C LYS A 245 2.69 -16.16 -39.98
N ASN A 246 1.64 -16.14 -39.15
CA ASN A 246 0.27 -16.09 -39.61
C ASN A 246 -0.14 -14.63 -39.89
N LEU A 247 -0.17 -14.26 -41.16
CA LEU A 247 -0.47 -12.90 -41.61
C LEU A 247 -1.87 -12.42 -41.17
N ASN A 248 -2.86 -13.31 -41.11
CA ASN A 248 -4.22 -12.95 -40.68
C ASN A 248 -4.25 -12.48 -39.23
N ARG A 249 -3.48 -13.13 -38.34
CA ARG A 249 -3.37 -12.69 -36.93
C ARG A 249 -2.68 -11.34 -36.79
N VAL A 250 -1.70 -11.05 -37.66
CA VAL A 250 -1.04 -9.74 -37.69
C VAL A 250 -2.02 -8.67 -38.16
N GLN A 251 -2.82 -8.97 -39.18
CA GLN A 251 -3.87 -8.09 -39.69
C GLN A 251 -4.92 -7.78 -38.63
N GLU A 252 -5.42 -8.79 -37.91
CA GLU A 252 -6.36 -8.64 -36.80
C GLU A 252 -5.78 -7.72 -35.72
N MET A 253 -4.52 -7.93 -35.33
CA MET A 253 -3.82 -7.09 -34.34
C MET A 253 -3.71 -5.63 -34.80
N MET A 254 -3.32 -5.37 -36.05
CA MET A 254 -3.25 -4.00 -36.57
C MET A 254 -4.62 -3.31 -36.57
N THR A 255 -5.67 -4.06 -36.90
CA THR A 255 -7.04 -3.55 -37.00
C THR A 255 -7.59 -3.02 -35.67
N ILE A 256 -7.10 -3.54 -34.54
CA ILE A 256 -7.44 -3.06 -33.19
C ILE A 256 -7.05 -1.58 -33.04
N PHE A 257 -5.86 -1.20 -33.51
CA PHE A 257 -5.28 0.13 -33.33
C PHE A 257 -5.64 1.12 -34.44
N ILE A 258 -6.46 0.70 -35.41
CA ILE A 258 -6.92 1.58 -36.49
C ILE A 258 -8.21 2.27 -36.07
N ASP A 259 -8.14 3.59 -35.88
CA ASP A 259 -9.30 4.41 -35.47
C ASP A 259 -10.32 4.58 -36.62
N ASP A 260 -9.86 4.60 -37.87
CA ASP A 260 -10.73 4.81 -39.03
C ASP A 260 -11.26 3.49 -39.59
N THR A 261 -12.57 3.28 -39.48
CA THR A 261 -13.24 2.07 -39.98
C THR A 261 -13.00 1.85 -41.48
N MET A 262 -12.83 2.91 -42.27
CA MET A 262 -12.55 2.79 -43.71
C MET A 262 -11.13 2.28 -44.01
N ARG A 263 -10.19 2.43 -43.06
CA ARG A 263 -8.82 1.89 -43.14
C ARG A 263 -8.71 0.43 -42.67
N LYS A 264 -9.76 -0.13 -42.06
CA LYS A 264 -9.84 -1.54 -41.67
C LYS A 264 -10.08 -2.42 -42.89
N THR A 265 -9.03 -2.61 -43.68
CA THR A 265 -9.06 -3.35 -44.94
C THR A 265 -8.30 -4.68 -44.84
N ASN A 266 -8.25 -5.43 -45.95
CA ASN A 266 -7.41 -6.63 -46.07
C ASN A 266 -5.90 -6.33 -46.10
N ASP A 267 -5.51 -5.07 -46.31
CA ASP A 267 -4.12 -4.60 -46.27
C ASP A 267 -4.02 -3.36 -45.36
N PRO A 268 -4.17 -3.54 -44.03
CA PRO A 268 -4.18 -2.45 -43.08
C PRO A 268 -2.81 -1.76 -43.01
N LYS A 269 -2.84 -0.46 -42.71
CA LYS A 269 -1.66 0.38 -42.52
C LYS A 269 -1.85 1.17 -41.23
N LEU A 270 -0.84 1.12 -40.37
CA LEU A 270 -0.80 1.97 -39.18
C LEU A 270 -0.17 3.30 -39.55
N THR A 271 -0.74 4.38 -39.06
CA THR A 271 0.02 5.63 -38.90
C THR A 271 1.11 5.41 -37.85
N VAL A 272 2.13 6.24 -37.86
CA VAL A 272 3.17 6.15 -36.83
C VAL A 272 2.62 6.39 -35.41
N GLY A 273 1.63 7.28 -35.25
CA GLY A 273 0.95 7.47 -33.96
C GLY A 273 0.27 6.21 -33.45
N GLU A 274 -0.45 5.48 -34.32
CA GLU A 274 -1.08 4.19 -33.98
C GLU A 274 -0.03 3.12 -33.64
N PHE A 275 1.10 3.08 -34.35
CA PHE A 275 2.21 2.18 -34.04
C PHE A 275 2.85 2.49 -32.67
N LEU A 276 3.06 3.76 -32.35
CA LEU A 276 3.57 4.17 -31.03
C LEU A 276 2.57 3.80 -29.92
N SER A 277 1.27 4.02 -30.14
CA SER A 277 0.21 3.56 -29.22
C SER A 277 0.28 2.05 -28.97
N PHE A 278 0.46 1.26 -30.03
CA PHE A 278 0.68 -0.19 -29.91
C PHE A 278 1.90 -0.53 -29.02
N LEU A 279 3.02 0.20 -29.12
CA LEU A 279 4.22 -0.11 -28.33
C LEU A 279 3.97 -0.05 -26.81
N PHE A 280 3.16 0.91 -26.35
CA PHE A 280 2.78 1.09 -24.93
C PHE A 280 1.54 0.29 -24.52
N SER A 281 0.82 -0.28 -25.47
CA SER A 281 -0.41 -1.03 -25.24
C SER A 281 -0.23 -2.30 -24.40
N LYS A 282 -1.31 -2.78 -23.78
CA LYS A 282 -1.28 -4.06 -23.05
C LYS A 282 -1.09 -5.24 -24.00
N GLU A 283 -1.51 -5.13 -25.26
CA GLU A 283 -1.34 -6.12 -26.32
C GLU A 283 0.15 -6.38 -26.62
N ASN A 284 1.01 -5.38 -26.38
CA ASN A 284 2.46 -5.49 -26.47
C ASN A 284 3.16 -5.68 -25.10
N SER A 285 2.42 -6.15 -24.08
CA SER A 285 2.95 -6.40 -22.74
C SER A 285 4.19 -7.31 -22.76
N ILE A 286 5.12 -7.04 -21.85
CA ILE A 286 6.29 -7.87 -21.56
C ILE A 286 5.88 -9.24 -21.04
N TRP A 287 4.71 -9.38 -20.41
CA TRP A 287 4.20 -10.65 -19.92
C TRP A 287 3.69 -11.52 -21.07
N ASP A 288 4.08 -12.79 -21.07
CA ASP A 288 3.56 -13.79 -22.00
C ASP A 288 2.26 -14.39 -21.45
N GLU A 289 1.14 -14.02 -22.10
CA GLU A 289 -0.21 -14.43 -21.70
C GLU A 289 -0.42 -15.94 -21.69
N LYS A 290 0.43 -16.74 -22.34
CA LYS A 290 0.37 -18.21 -22.25
C LYS A 290 0.51 -18.71 -20.81
N PHE A 291 1.18 -17.95 -19.93
CA PHE A 291 1.30 -18.29 -18.51
C PHE A 291 0.09 -17.85 -17.69
N SER A 292 -0.75 -16.97 -18.23
CA SER A 292 -2.09 -16.66 -17.68
C SER A 292 -3.11 -17.76 -18.00
N GLU A 293 -2.75 -18.73 -18.82
CA GLU A 293 -3.56 -19.92 -19.07
C GLU A 293 -3.17 -21.06 -18.12
N ILE A 294 -4.15 -21.89 -17.77
CA ILE A 294 -3.92 -23.08 -16.95
C ILE A 294 -3.31 -24.17 -17.83
N CYS A 295 -2.21 -24.79 -17.39
CA CYS A 295 -1.65 -25.99 -18.00
C CYS A 295 -2.14 -27.24 -17.23
N PRO A 296 -3.14 -27.99 -17.73
CA PRO A 296 -3.73 -29.10 -16.96
C PRO A 296 -2.73 -30.23 -16.67
N LEU A 297 -1.73 -30.40 -17.54
CA LEU A 297 -0.67 -31.40 -17.40
C LEU A 297 0.21 -31.11 -16.18
N ASP A 298 0.41 -29.84 -15.84
CA ASP A 298 1.26 -29.43 -14.72
C ASP A 298 0.60 -29.74 -13.37
N LEU A 299 -0.69 -30.06 -13.31
CA LEU A 299 -1.49 -30.20 -12.07
C LEU A 299 -1.77 -31.65 -11.65
N ASN A 300 -1.04 -32.61 -12.25
CA ASN A 300 -1.14 -34.06 -11.99
C ASN A 300 -0.02 -34.64 -11.10
N ASN A 301 0.94 -33.83 -10.64
CA ASN A 301 2.00 -34.30 -9.73
C ASN A 301 1.48 -34.36 -8.28
N PRO A 302 2.16 -35.06 -7.36
CA PRO A 302 1.86 -34.99 -5.93
C PRO A 302 1.86 -33.56 -5.36
N LEU A 303 1.00 -33.25 -4.38
CA LEU A 303 0.94 -31.92 -3.75
C LEU A 303 2.29 -31.39 -3.25
N SER A 304 3.21 -32.28 -2.82
CA SER A 304 4.56 -31.92 -2.41
C SER A 304 5.38 -31.26 -3.51
N HIS A 305 5.02 -31.45 -4.79
CA HIS A 305 5.73 -30.92 -5.95
C HIS A 305 5.37 -29.48 -6.33
N TYR A 306 4.50 -28.82 -5.58
CA TYR A 306 4.03 -27.46 -5.90
C TYR A 306 4.48 -26.44 -4.87
N TRP A 307 4.74 -25.22 -5.32
CA TRP A 307 4.58 -24.06 -4.44
C TRP A 307 3.08 -23.72 -4.37
N ILE A 308 2.59 -23.41 -3.17
CA ILE A 308 1.18 -23.22 -2.85
C ILE A 308 1.00 -21.82 -2.27
N ASN A 309 0.14 -21.02 -2.89
CA ASN A 309 -0.09 -19.64 -2.45
C ASN A 309 -0.71 -19.62 -1.05
N SER A 310 -0.02 -19.04 -0.06
CA SER A 310 -0.31 -19.25 1.36
C SER A 310 -0.37 -17.95 2.14
N SER A 311 -1.40 -17.80 2.98
CA SER A 311 -1.61 -16.65 3.85
C SER A 311 -1.33 -17.01 5.32
N HIS A 312 -0.75 -16.05 6.05
CA HIS A 312 -0.56 -16.07 7.49
C HIS A 312 -1.58 -15.14 8.16
N ASN A 313 -2.12 -15.55 9.31
CA ASN A 313 -3.14 -14.83 10.08
C ASN A 313 -4.21 -14.16 9.20
N THR A 314 -4.78 -14.96 8.30
CA THR A 314 -5.65 -14.51 7.18
C THR A 314 -6.83 -13.64 7.62
N TYR A 315 -7.25 -13.75 8.87
CA TYR A 315 -8.35 -12.96 9.44
C TYR A 315 -7.99 -11.48 9.63
N LEU A 316 -6.71 -11.11 9.74
CA LEU A 316 -6.29 -9.73 10.02
C LEU A 316 -6.33 -8.84 8.78
N THR A 317 -6.76 -7.60 8.97
CA THR A 317 -6.76 -6.57 7.92
C THR A 317 -5.63 -5.54 8.06
N GLY A 318 -4.83 -5.62 9.13
CA GLY A 318 -3.72 -4.71 9.41
C GLY A 318 -2.66 -5.36 10.29
N ASP A 319 -2.16 -4.62 11.28
CA ASP A 319 -1.14 -5.08 12.23
C ASP A 319 -1.56 -6.30 13.08
N GLN A 320 -0.59 -6.96 13.73
CA GLN A 320 -0.83 -8.17 14.54
C GLN A 320 -1.46 -7.89 15.91
N LEU A 321 -1.53 -6.63 16.37
CA LEU A 321 -1.86 -6.32 17.77
C LEU A 321 -3.25 -5.71 17.98
N ARG A 322 -3.72 -4.89 17.03
CA ARG A 322 -4.88 -4.00 17.20
C ARG A 322 -5.83 -3.99 16.01
N SER A 323 -5.41 -4.52 14.86
CA SER A 323 -6.22 -4.45 13.64
C SER A 323 -7.55 -5.22 13.73
N GLU A 324 -8.46 -4.91 12.79
CA GLU A 324 -9.74 -5.61 12.68
C GLU A 324 -9.51 -7.03 12.15
N SER A 325 -10.14 -8.01 12.78
CA SER A 325 -10.36 -9.33 12.18
C SER A 325 -11.63 -9.29 11.31
N SER A 326 -11.57 -9.83 10.10
CA SER A 326 -12.68 -9.75 9.14
C SER A 326 -12.87 -11.04 8.34
N THR A 327 -14.14 -11.42 8.11
CA THR A 327 -14.49 -12.48 7.15
C THR A 327 -14.11 -12.11 5.72
N GLU A 328 -14.10 -10.81 5.39
CA GLU A 328 -13.74 -10.33 4.06
C GLU A 328 -12.24 -10.49 3.75
N ALA A 329 -11.38 -10.56 4.78
CA ALA A 329 -9.96 -10.85 4.58
C ALA A 329 -9.75 -12.26 4.00
N TYR A 330 -10.50 -13.25 4.50
CA TYR A 330 -10.55 -14.60 3.91
C TYR A 330 -11.05 -14.57 2.46
N VAL A 331 -12.14 -13.85 2.20
CA VAL A 331 -12.69 -13.71 0.85
C VAL A 331 -11.65 -13.09 -0.08
N ARG A 332 -10.98 -12.02 0.34
CA ARG A 332 -9.97 -11.33 -0.46
C ARG A 332 -8.78 -12.23 -0.76
N CYS A 333 -8.23 -12.94 0.23
CA CYS A 333 -7.13 -13.89 0.00
C CYS A 333 -7.52 -15.00 -0.99
N LEU A 334 -8.69 -15.61 -0.83
CA LEU A 334 -9.17 -16.65 -1.76
C LEU A 334 -9.35 -16.11 -3.18
N ARG A 335 -9.90 -14.89 -3.32
CA ARG A 335 -10.07 -14.20 -4.61
C ARG A 335 -8.74 -13.81 -5.26
N LEU A 336 -7.68 -13.61 -4.47
CA LEU A 336 -6.30 -13.43 -4.94
C LEU A 336 -5.58 -14.76 -5.23
N GLY A 337 -6.32 -15.87 -5.30
CA GLY A 337 -5.77 -17.19 -5.64
C GLY A 337 -5.03 -17.88 -4.48
N CYS A 338 -5.15 -17.39 -3.23
CA CYS A 338 -4.57 -18.05 -2.07
C CYS A 338 -5.26 -19.41 -1.82
N ARG A 339 -4.47 -20.47 -1.56
CA ARG A 339 -4.91 -21.86 -1.40
C ARG A 339 -4.58 -22.45 -0.03
N CYS A 340 -3.79 -21.77 0.81
CA CYS A 340 -3.62 -22.13 2.22
C CYS A 340 -3.92 -20.91 3.10
N ILE A 341 -4.95 -20.99 3.94
CA ILE A 341 -5.42 -19.90 4.81
C ILE A 341 -5.43 -20.33 6.27
N GLU A 342 -5.28 -19.37 7.19
CA GLU A 342 -5.08 -19.61 8.62
C GLU A 342 -6.28 -19.19 9.48
N LEU A 343 -6.59 -19.99 10.49
CA LEU A 343 -7.69 -19.78 11.42
C LEU A 343 -7.23 -20.00 12.87
N ASP A 344 -7.10 -18.90 13.63
CA ASP A 344 -6.71 -18.95 15.04
C ASP A 344 -7.93 -19.03 15.92
N CYS A 345 -8.28 -20.25 16.34
CA CYS A 345 -9.57 -20.55 16.94
C CYS A 345 -9.48 -20.57 18.46
N TRP A 346 -10.24 -19.68 19.10
CA TRP A 346 -10.29 -19.51 20.55
C TRP A 346 -11.70 -19.70 21.11
N ASN A 347 -11.79 -20.04 22.40
CA ASN A 347 -13.07 -20.13 23.09
C ASN A 347 -13.79 -18.78 23.06
N GLY A 348 -15.00 -18.75 22.50
CA GLY A 348 -15.91 -17.62 22.64
C GLY A 348 -16.91 -17.81 23.78
N PRO A 349 -17.76 -16.80 24.08
CA PRO A 349 -18.76 -16.88 25.14
C PRO A 349 -19.80 -18.00 24.93
N GLU A 350 -20.22 -18.20 23.68
CA GLU A 350 -21.22 -19.21 23.29
C GLU A 350 -20.69 -20.18 22.22
N GLU A 351 -19.98 -19.65 21.23
CA GLU A 351 -19.41 -20.40 20.09
C GLU A 351 -17.96 -19.97 19.83
N PRO A 352 -17.15 -20.80 19.13
CA PRO A 352 -15.75 -20.48 18.84
C PRO A 352 -15.59 -19.16 18.07
N VAL A 353 -14.53 -18.43 18.40
CA VAL A 353 -14.18 -17.15 17.76
C VAL A 353 -12.78 -17.23 17.16
N ILE A 354 -12.51 -16.37 16.18
CA ILE A 354 -11.21 -16.20 15.55
C ILE A 354 -10.70 -14.80 15.83
N TYR A 355 -9.46 -14.72 16.32
CA TYR A 355 -8.68 -13.49 16.52
C TYR A 355 -7.25 -13.85 16.90
N HIS A 356 -6.35 -12.86 16.92
CA HIS A 356 -4.98 -13.09 17.37
C HIS A 356 -4.94 -13.10 18.90
N GLY A 357 -4.64 -14.28 19.46
CA GLY A 357 -4.72 -14.54 20.89
C GLY A 357 -3.96 -13.53 21.75
N ARG A 358 -4.55 -13.15 22.89
CA ARG A 358 -3.94 -12.24 23.89
C ARG A 358 -3.60 -10.83 23.36
N THR A 359 -4.09 -10.47 22.18
CA THR A 359 -3.98 -9.12 21.60
C THR A 359 -5.31 -8.34 21.70
N MET A 360 -5.32 -7.12 21.16
CA MET A 360 -6.49 -6.23 21.07
C MET A 360 -7.22 -6.34 19.72
N THR A 361 -6.82 -7.29 18.86
CA THR A 361 -7.50 -7.53 17.58
C THR A 361 -8.98 -7.88 17.80
N SER A 362 -9.85 -7.41 16.89
CA SER A 362 -11.28 -7.69 17.00
C SER A 362 -11.58 -9.18 16.80
N LYS A 363 -12.74 -9.65 17.26
CA LYS A 363 -13.12 -11.07 17.22
C LYS A 363 -14.22 -11.29 16.19
N ILE A 364 -14.06 -12.33 15.38
CA ILE A 364 -15.09 -12.78 14.44
C ILE A 364 -15.53 -14.21 14.77
N LYS A 365 -16.76 -14.57 14.40
CA LYS A 365 -17.31 -15.90 14.68
C LYS A 365 -16.71 -16.94 13.74
N PHE A 366 -16.28 -18.08 14.29
CA PHE A 366 -15.78 -19.20 13.48
C PHE A 366 -16.79 -19.64 12.41
N LYS A 367 -18.08 -19.70 12.78
CA LYS A 367 -19.19 -20.06 11.88
C LYS A 367 -19.30 -19.14 10.66
N ASP A 368 -19.12 -17.84 10.84
CA ASP A 368 -19.22 -16.87 9.75
C ASP A 368 -18.02 -16.96 8.80
N VAL A 369 -16.83 -17.24 9.35
CA VAL A 369 -15.62 -17.51 8.56
C VAL A 369 -15.77 -18.78 7.73
N VAL A 370 -16.23 -19.89 8.31
CA VAL A 370 -16.43 -21.16 7.58
C VAL A 370 -17.45 -20.99 6.44
N LYS A 371 -18.53 -20.23 6.66
CA LYS A 371 -19.49 -19.89 5.59
C LYS A 371 -18.86 -19.05 4.49
N ALA A 372 -18.11 -18.01 4.84
CA ALA A 372 -17.41 -17.18 3.87
C ALA A 372 -16.41 -18.01 3.03
N ILE A 373 -15.67 -18.93 3.66
CA ILE A 373 -14.79 -19.86 2.94
C ILE A 373 -15.61 -20.75 2.00
N ASN A 374 -16.72 -21.34 2.46
CA ASN A 374 -17.54 -22.25 1.63
C ASN A 374 -18.04 -21.59 0.33
N ASP A 375 -18.43 -20.32 0.44
CA ASP A 375 -19.02 -19.56 -0.66
C ASP A 375 -17.96 -19.02 -1.64
N HIS A 376 -16.69 -18.93 -1.22
CA HIS A 376 -15.63 -18.26 -1.97
C HIS A 376 -14.42 -19.12 -2.32
N ALA A 377 -14.23 -20.29 -1.69
CA ALA A 377 -13.05 -21.14 -1.83
C ALA A 377 -12.69 -21.42 -3.29
N PHE A 378 -13.69 -21.70 -4.13
CA PHE A 378 -13.47 -22.22 -5.48
C PHE A 378 -13.86 -21.28 -6.62
N ILE A 379 -14.03 -19.98 -6.35
CA ILE A 379 -14.53 -19.07 -7.39
C ILE A 379 -13.45 -18.66 -8.40
N THR A 380 -12.21 -18.43 -7.95
CA THR A 380 -11.08 -18.04 -8.81
C THR A 380 -10.16 -19.21 -9.15
N SER A 381 -10.29 -20.33 -8.43
CA SER A 381 -9.50 -21.54 -8.64
C SER A 381 -10.26 -22.75 -8.11
N GLU A 382 -10.43 -23.78 -8.93
CA GLU A 382 -11.10 -25.04 -8.58
C GLU A 382 -10.23 -25.98 -7.72
N TYR A 383 -8.94 -25.66 -7.57
CA TYR A 383 -7.95 -26.49 -6.89
C TYR A 383 -8.08 -26.42 -5.36
N PRO A 384 -7.58 -27.43 -4.63
CA PRO A 384 -7.86 -27.60 -3.21
C PRO A 384 -7.47 -26.40 -2.34
N VAL A 385 -8.16 -26.25 -1.20
CA VAL A 385 -7.86 -25.23 -0.18
C VAL A 385 -7.48 -25.90 1.12
N VAL A 386 -6.33 -25.54 1.69
CA VAL A 386 -5.85 -25.99 3.00
C VAL A 386 -6.24 -24.97 4.06
N LEU A 387 -6.92 -25.42 5.12
CA LEU A 387 -7.20 -24.64 6.32
C LEU A 387 -6.18 -25.00 7.39
N SER A 388 -5.23 -24.09 7.66
CA SER A 388 -4.30 -24.18 8.79
C SER A 388 -5.00 -23.69 10.05
N ILE A 389 -5.51 -24.61 10.85
CA ILE A 389 -6.20 -24.30 12.10
C ILE A 389 -5.20 -24.30 13.25
N GLU A 390 -5.05 -23.16 13.89
CA GLU A 390 -4.41 -23.03 15.20
C GLU A 390 -5.49 -23.13 16.29
N GLU A 391 -5.42 -24.18 17.11
CA GLU A 391 -6.54 -24.62 17.95
C GLU A 391 -6.29 -24.35 19.44
N HIS A 392 -7.08 -23.45 20.03
CA HIS A 392 -7.03 -23.04 21.44
C HIS A 392 -8.34 -23.24 22.20
N CYS A 393 -9.32 -23.86 21.57
CA CYS A 393 -10.63 -24.12 22.13
C CYS A 393 -10.61 -25.27 23.14
N ASP A 394 -11.61 -25.31 24.02
CA ASP A 394 -11.86 -26.48 24.86
C ASP A 394 -12.49 -27.62 24.03
N ILE A 395 -12.56 -28.82 24.58
CA ILE A 395 -13.10 -30.00 23.88
C ILE A 395 -14.56 -29.79 23.44
N LYS A 396 -15.34 -28.98 24.18
CA LYS A 396 -16.74 -28.72 23.83
C LYS A 396 -16.81 -27.87 22.57
N GLN A 397 -16.06 -26.77 22.52
CA GLN A 397 -16.00 -25.87 21.36
C GLN A 397 -15.26 -26.50 20.18
N GLN A 398 -14.27 -27.37 20.40
CA GLN A 398 -13.65 -28.20 19.34
C GLN A 398 -14.68 -29.12 18.66
N LYS A 399 -15.55 -29.78 19.42
CA LYS A 399 -16.66 -30.58 18.86
C LYS A 399 -17.62 -29.72 18.04
N MET A 400 -17.91 -28.50 18.50
CA MET A 400 -18.71 -27.54 17.75
C MET A 400 -18.03 -27.14 16.44
N MET A 401 -16.73 -26.83 16.45
CA MET A 401 -15.96 -26.53 15.23
C MET A 401 -16.01 -27.69 14.24
N ALA A 402 -15.74 -28.92 14.71
CA ALA A 402 -15.78 -30.11 13.86
C ALA A 402 -17.16 -30.34 13.24
N GLN A 403 -18.24 -30.14 14.00
CA GLN A 403 -19.60 -30.23 13.49
C GLN A 403 -19.89 -29.13 12.45
N MET A 404 -19.51 -27.88 12.73
CA MET A 404 -19.69 -26.77 11.79
C MET A 404 -18.94 -26.98 10.47
N LEU A 405 -17.69 -27.48 10.53
CA LEU A 405 -16.91 -27.79 9.34
C LEU A 405 -17.61 -28.86 8.48
N ARG A 406 -18.14 -29.93 9.09
CA ARG A 406 -18.88 -30.98 8.38
C ARG A 406 -20.19 -30.46 7.78
N ASP A 407 -20.97 -29.73 8.58
CA ASP A 407 -22.30 -29.28 8.16
C ASP A 407 -22.24 -28.24 7.04
N VAL A 408 -21.24 -27.35 7.07
CA VAL A 408 -21.10 -26.26 6.12
C VAL A 408 -20.37 -26.69 4.85
N PHE A 409 -19.25 -27.41 4.96
CA PHE A 409 -18.47 -27.81 3.79
C PHE A 409 -18.97 -29.08 3.12
N GLN A 410 -19.65 -29.97 3.85
CA GLN A 410 -20.27 -31.17 3.29
C GLN A 410 -19.28 -31.99 2.44
N ASP A 411 -19.61 -32.27 1.17
CA ASP A 411 -18.80 -33.02 0.22
C ASP A 411 -17.49 -32.32 -0.16
N LYS A 412 -17.39 -31.00 0.02
CA LYS A 412 -16.14 -30.26 -0.17
C LYS A 412 -15.11 -30.60 0.90
N LEU A 413 -15.51 -31.03 2.10
CA LEU A 413 -14.55 -31.39 3.15
C LEU A 413 -13.91 -32.75 2.84
N LEU A 414 -12.58 -32.80 2.81
CA LEU A 414 -11.86 -34.06 2.70
C LEU A 414 -11.85 -34.77 4.08
N THR A 415 -12.64 -35.82 4.21
CA THR A 415 -12.79 -36.60 5.46
C THR A 415 -12.03 -37.92 5.45
N GLU A 416 -11.76 -38.47 4.27
CA GLU A 416 -11.09 -39.76 4.07
C GLU A 416 -9.97 -39.63 3.03
N PRO A 417 -8.88 -40.43 3.14
CA PRO A 417 -7.86 -40.49 2.10
C PRO A 417 -8.46 -40.98 0.77
N LEU A 418 -8.10 -40.36 -0.34
CA LEU A 418 -8.56 -40.79 -1.68
C LEU A 418 -8.03 -42.19 -2.04
N GLU A 419 -6.75 -42.42 -1.77
CA GLU A 419 -6.04 -43.66 -2.02
C GLU A 419 -5.25 -44.01 -0.74
N PRO A 420 -5.81 -44.85 0.15
CA PRO A 420 -5.19 -45.15 1.44
C PRO A 420 -3.77 -45.73 1.31
N GLU A 421 -3.58 -46.51 0.24
CA GLU A 421 -2.40 -47.33 -0.06
C GLU A 421 -1.38 -46.63 -0.96
N ALA A 422 -1.63 -45.37 -1.34
CA ALA A 422 -0.67 -44.59 -2.11
C ALA A 422 0.60 -44.30 -1.28
N ASP A 423 1.75 -44.22 -1.95
CA ASP A 423 3.03 -43.86 -1.33
C ASP A 423 3.32 -42.35 -1.39
N ASP A 424 2.48 -41.59 -2.13
CA ASP A 424 2.63 -40.15 -2.36
C ASP A 424 1.34 -39.39 -2.01
N LEU A 425 1.46 -38.06 -1.83
CA LEU A 425 0.30 -37.18 -1.69
C LEU A 425 -0.50 -37.11 -3.01
N PRO A 426 -1.84 -37.00 -2.94
CA PRO A 426 -2.67 -36.79 -4.13
C PRO A 426 -2.29 -35.49 -4.86
N SER A 427 -2.62 -35.43 -6.14
CA SER A 427 -2.41 -34.25 -6.98
C SER A 427 -3.47 -33.17 -6.79
N PRO A 428 -3.18 -31.90 -7.15
CA PRO A 428 -4.19 -30.85 -7.22
C PRO A 428 -5.43 -31.24 -8.05
N ASN A 429 -5.24 -31.95 -9.17
CA ASN A 429 -6.35 -32.42 -10.02
C ASN A 429 -7.24 -33.46 -9.30
N GLN A 430 -6.66 -34.40 -8.55
CA GLN A 430 -7.43 -35.38 -7.77
C GLN A 430 -8.23 -34.73 -6.62
N LEU A 431 -7.83 -33.54 -6.18
CA LEU A 431 -8.39 -32.83 -5.04
C LEU A 431 -9.22 -31.59 -5.42
N LYS A 432 -9.65 -31.46 -6.68
CA LYS A 432 -10.52 -30.35 -7.10
C LYS A 432 -11.76 -30.25 -6.24
N GLY A 433 -12.11 -29.02 -5.86
CA GLY A 433 -13.26 -28.72 -5.00
C GLY A 433 -13.11 -29.20 -3.55
N LYS A 434 -11.93 -29.68 -3.13
CA LYS A 434 -11.72 -30.19 -1.77
C LYS A 434 -11.08 -29.19 -0.83
N ILE A 435 -11.54 -29.22 0.43
CA ILE A 435 -11.02 -28.45 1.56
C ILE A 435 -10.32 -29.42 2.50
N ILE A 436 -9.04 -29.16 2.77
CA ILE A 436 -8.15 -29.98 3.59
C ILE A 436 -7.95 -29.30 4.93
N ILE A 437 -8.07 -30.04 6.03
CA ILE A 437 -7.84 -29.50 7.38
C ILE A 437 -6.44 -29.87 7.85
N LYS A 438 -5.62 -28.86 8.12
CA LYS A 438 -4.36 -28.98 8.86
C LYS A 438 -4.61 -28.52 10.29
N VAL A 439 -4.42 -29.41 11.26
CA VAL A 439 -4.52 -29.09 12.69
C VAL A 439 -3.42 -29.81 13.48
N GLY A 440 -2.90 -29.18 14.54
CA GLY A 440 -1.86 -29.77 15.38
C GLY A 440 -2.35 -31.01 16.16
N LYS A 441 -1.49 -32.03 16.27
CA LYS A 441 -1.76 -33.23 17.08
C LYS A 441 -1.15 -33.05 18.47
N LYS A 442 -1.96 -33.13 19.53
CA LYS A 442 -1.42 -33.10 20.92
C LYS A 442 -0.64 -34.38 21.20
N SER A 443 0.67 -34.26 21.38
CA SER A 443 1.53 -35.34 21.89
C SER A 443 1.45 -35.42 23.42
N GLN A 444 1.31 -36.63 23.98
CA GLN A 444 1.48 -36.88 25.41
C GLN A 444 2.98 -36.90 25.75
N ILE A 445 3.64 -35.75 25.81
CA ILE A 445 5.02 -35.65 26.30
C ILE A 445 5.09 -34.65 27.46
N SER A 446 5.85 -35.07 28.47
CA SER A 446 6.04 -34.52 29.81
C SER A 446 6.37 -33.03 29.86
N LYS A 447 5.84 -32.38 30.91
CA LYS A 447 6.20 -31.05 31.41
C LYS A 447 7.73 -30.92 31.57
N GLU A 448 8.39 -30.27 30.62
CA GLU A 448 9.66 -29.59 30.85
C GLU A 448 9.44 -28.07 30.90
N ASN A 449 10.09 -27.44 31.88
CA ASN A 449 9.96 -26.03 32.21
C ASN A 449 10.51 -25.14 31.09
N ARG A 450 9.68 -24.27 30.50
CA ARG A 450 10.13 -23.15 29.64
C ARG A 450 9.28 -21.89 29.83
N VAL A 451 9.90 -20.77 29.43
CA VAL A 451 9.72 -19.38 29.84
C VAL A 451 8.33 -18.82 29.52
N VAL A 452 7.81 -18.00 30.45
CA VAL A 452 6.51 -17.32 30.35
C VAL A 452 6.71 -15.99 29.64
N GLU A 453 6.23 -15.87 28.40
CA GLU A 453 6.06 -14.58 27.74
C GLU A 453 4.75 -13.94 28.22
N LYS A 454 4.82 -12.69 28.71
CA LYS A 454 3.65 -11.92 29.17
C LYS A 454 3.58 -10.61 28.42
N GLU A 455 2.37 -10.21 28.01
CA GLU A 455 2.15 -8.98 27.25
C GLU A 455 1.07 -8.14 27.94
N GLY A 456 1.21 -6.81 27.92
CA GLY A 456 0.25 -5.89 28.53
C GLY A 456 0.66 -4.41 28.43
N GLU A 457 -0.13 -3.51 29.01
CA GLU A 457 0.18 -2.07 29.04
C GLU A 457 0.80 -1.67 30.40
N LEU A 458 1.86 -0.87 30.36
CA LEU A 458 2.41 -0.21 31.54
C LEU A 458 2.55 1.29 31.31
N CYS A 459 2.27 2.07 32.36
CA CYS A 459 2.59 3.49 32.38
C CYS A 459 4.04 3.67 32.85
N ILE A 460 4.91 4.22 31.99
CA ILE A 460 6.30 4.53 32.31
C ILE A 460 6.43 6.05 32.52
N TRP A 461 7.14 6.44 33.58
CA TRP A 461 7.40 7.83 33.90
C TRP A 461 8.47 8.44 32.98
N ASP A 462 8.14 9.51 32.26
CA ASP A 462 9.13 10.29 31.50
C ASP A 462 9.81 11.31 32.43
N PRO A 463 11.14 11.22 32.62
CA PRO A 463 11.87 12.11 33.52
C PRO A 463 11.98 13.55 32.99
N ILE A 464 11.83 13.78 31.68
CA ILE A 464 11.88 15.10 31.04
C ILE A 464 10.57 15.82 31.31
N ASP A 465 9.45 15.26 30.84
CA ASP A 465 8.12 15.88 30.93
C ASP A 465 7.47 15.74 32.31
N LYS A 466 7.96 14.81 33.14
CA LYS A 466 7.37 14.45 34.45
C LYS A 466 5.91 13.98 34.32
N VAL A 467 5.63 13.18 33.30
CA VAL A 467 4.31 12.60 33.02
C VAL A 467 4.47 11.09 32.83
N PHE A 468 3.44 10.34 33.21
CA PHE A 468 3.35 8.91 32.92
C PHE A 468 2.78 8.69 31.53
N TYR A 469 3.54 8.04 30.65
CA TYR A 469 3.09 7.65 29.32
C TYR A 469 2.79 6.17 29.27
N ARG A 470 1.74 5.77 28.53
CA ARG A 470 1.40 4.35 28.34
C ARG A 470 2.28 3.74 27.26
N HIS A 471 2.82 2.55 27.51
CA HIS A 471 3.58 1.77 26.56
C HIS A 471 3.01 0.36 26.48
N ASP A 472 3.04 -0.23 25.28
CA ASP A 472 2.89 -1.68 25.15
C ASP A 472 4.15 -2.34 25.68
N CYS A 473 3.98 -3.43 26.42
CA CYS A 473 5.04 -4.05 27.18
C CYS A 473 5.02 -5.57 27.00
N VAL A 474 6.20 -6.14 26.73
CA VAL A 474 6.39 -7.58 26.64
C VAL A 474 7.44 -7.98 27.67
N ILE A 475 7.13 -8.96 28.51
CA ILE A 475 8.09 -9.58 29.40
C ILE A 475 8.53 -10.90 28.76
N SER A 476 9.82 -10.99 28.41
CA SER A 476 10.46 -12.22 27.96
C SER A 476 11.85 -12.34 28.62
N ASP A 477 12.26 -13.53 29.02
CA ASP A 477 13.57 -13.81 29.65
C ASP A 477 13.98 -12.87 30.81
N ASN A 478 13.07 -12.61 31.77
CA ASN A 478 13.30 -11.66 32.88
C ASN A 478 13.67 -10.24 32.43
N LYS A 479 13.27 -9.86 31.22
CA LYS A 479 13.39 -8.52 30.66
C LYS A 479 12.02 -8.00 30.27
N LEU A 480 11.76 -6.74 30.59
CA LEU A 480 10.59 -5.99 30.17
C LEU A 480 10.99 -5.13 28.96
N TYR A 481 10.46 -5.44 27.81
CA TYR A 481 10.53 -4.68 26.56
C TYR A 481 9.34 -3.74 26.52
N TYR A 482 9.52 -2.49 26.11
CA TYR A 482 8.41 -1.53 26.00
C TYR A 482 8.46 -0.72 24.69
N SER A 483 7.28 -0.41 24.16
CA SER A 483 7.09 0.26 22.86
C SER A 483 7.28 1.78 22.94
N GLU A 484 7.06 2.49 21.85
CA GLU A 484 6.75 3.92 21.89
C GLU A 484 5.47 4.21 22.70
N GLU A 485 5.32 5.45 23.15
CA GLU A 485 4.19 5.85 23.98
C GLU A 485 2.88 6.03 23.21
N LYS A 486 1.76 5.87 23.91
CA LYS A 486 0.43 6.23 23.41
C LYS A 486 0.05 7.65 23.87
N LEU A 487 -0.45 8.47 22.94
CA LEU A 487 -1.20 9.68 23.26
C LEU A 487 -2.64 9.28 23.61
N GLU A 488 -3.14 9.69 24.78
CA GLU A 488 -4.56 9.53 25.14
C GLU A 488 -5.38 10.71 24.59
N GLU A 489 -6.48 10.44 23.87
CA GLU A 489 -7.43 11.46 23.43
C GLU A 489 -8.38 11.97 24.54
N ASP A 490 -8.37 11.39 25.76
CA ASP A 490 -9.36 11.66 26.81
C ASP A 490 -8.78 11.76 28.25
N SER A 491 -7.65 12.43 28.43
CA SER A 491 -7.19 12.90 29.75
C SER A 491 -8.06 14.08 30.28
N PRO A 492 -8.39 14.15 31.59
CA PRO A 492 -9.12 15.28 32.17
C PRO A 492 -8.41 16.64 32.03
N GLU A 493 -7.11 16.63 31.75
CA GLU A 493 -6.23 17.80 31.71
C GLU A 493 -5.88 18.27 30.28
N LEU A 494 -6.41 17.62 29.22
CA LEU A 494 -6.18 18.03 27.81
C LEU A 494 -6.53 19.49 27.52
N HIS A 495 -7.47 20.06 28.27
CA HIS A 495 -7.87 21.45 28.07
C HIS A 495 -6.78 22.47 28.39
N LEU A 496 -5.71 22.07 29.09
CA LEU A 496 -4.57 22.94 29.39
C LEU A 496 -3.77 23.32 28.13
N SER A 497 -3.79 22.48 27.09
CA SER A 497 -3.14 22.74 25.80
C SER A 497 -4.06 23.44 24.79
N GLU A 498 -5.33 23.65 25.12
CA GLU A 498 -6.30 24.19 24.19
C GLU A 498 -6.19 25.72 24.05
N PRO A 499 -6.19 26.26 22.82
CA PRO A 499 -5.95 27.69 22.58
C PRO A 499 -7.07 28.60 23.11
N TRP A 500 -8.27 28.04 23.36
CA TRP A 500 -9.38 28.75 23.99
C TRP A 500 -9.32 28.76 25.53
N PHE A 501 -8.38 28.03 26.14
CA PHE A 501 -8.17 27.98 27.57
C PHE A 501 -7.05 28.92 28.00
N HIS A 502 -7.39 29.91 28.82
CA HIS A 502 -6.49 31.01 29.22
C HIS A 502 -5.92 30.83 30.62
N GLY A 503 -6.23 29.71 31.30
CA GLY A 503 -5.78 29.45 32.66
C GLY A 503 -6.22 30.52 33.67
N PRO A 504 -5.44 30.76 34.73
CA PRO A 504 -5.67 31.87 35.65
C PRO A 504 -5.30 33.21 34.99
N LEU A 505 -6.26 34.12 34.92
CA LEU A 505 -6.03 35.50 34.45
C LEU A 505 -5.85 36.43 35.64
N ALA A 506 -4.87 37.34 35.58
CA ALA A 506 -4.72 38.41 36.58
C ALA A 506 -5.94 39.34 36.55
N GLU A 507 -6.58 39.59 37.69
CA GLU A 507 -7.88 40.29 37.79
C GLU A 507 -9.05 39.58 37.05
N GLY A 508 -8.83 38.30 36.73
CA GLY A 508 -9.80 37.30 36.32
C GLY A 508 -10.85 37.79 35.33
N ARG A 509 -12.03 38.12 35.87
CA ARG A 509 -13.18 38.55 35.08
C ARG A 509 -12.91 39.83 34.29
N MET A 510 -12.26 40.83 34.89
CA MET A 510 -12.02 42.12 34.24
C MET A 510 -11.09 41.98 33.04
N THR A 511 -10.03 41.19 33.20
CA THR A 511 -9.07 40.90 32.12
C THR A 511 -9.71 40.10 31.00
N ALA A 512 -10.53 39.09 31.32
CA ALA A 512 -11.31 38.37 30.31
C ALA A 512 -12.25 39.29 29.53
N GLU A 513 -12.90 40.23 30.21
CA GLU A 513 -13.79 41.17 29.55
C GLU A 513 -13.04 42.15 28.65
N LYS A 514 -11.86 42.62 29.08
CA LYS A 514 -11.00 43.50 28.27
C LYS A 514 -10.50 42.78 27.02
N LEU A 515 -9.96 41.57 27.17
CA LEU A 515 -9.44 40.74 26.08
C LEU A 515 -10.50 40.46 25.01
N LEU A 516 -11.71 40.08 25.42
CA LEU A 516 -12.83 39.86 24.48
C LEU A 516 -13.32 41.16 23.82
N ARG A 517 -13.37 42.29 24.55
CA ARG A 517 -13.75 43.61 23.99
C ARG A 517 -12.74 44.06 22.93
N ASP A 518 -11.45 43.95 23.23
CA ASP A 518 -10.39 44.43 22.34
C ASP A 518 -10.33 43.57 21.07
N PHE A 519 -10.47 42.25 21.20
CA PHE A 519 -10.57 41.35 20.04
C PHE A 519 -11.82 41.59 19.20
N CYS A 520 -12.99 41.74 19.82
CA CYS A 520 -14.24 41.88 19.07
C CYS A 520 -14.45 43.27 18.46
N LYS A 521 -13.68 44.30 18.87
CA LYS A 521 -13.73 45.66 18.29
C LYS A 521 -13.11 45.76 16.90
N GLY A 522 -12.19 44.87 16.53
CA GLY A 522 -11.50 44.87 15.23
C GLY A 522 -12.11 43.88 14.25
N ARG A 523 -13.20 44.22 13.56
CA ARG A 523 -13.87 43.54 12.40
C ARG A 523 -14.07 41.99 12.37
N ASP A 524 -13.52 41.20 13.29
CA ASP A 524 -13.55 39.71 13.28
C ASP A 524 -14.37 39.10 14.44
N GLY A 525 -14.88 39.90 15.38
CA GLY A 525 -15.68 39.41 16.51
C GLY A 525 -17.12 39.06 16.13
N LYS A 526 -17.45 37.77 15.99
CA LYS A 526 -18.84 37.28 15.84
C LYS A 526 -19.48 36.97 17.20
N ASP A 527 -20.80 37.12 17.31
CA ASP A 527 -21.56 36.67 18.48
C ASP A 527 -21.32 35.17 18.72
N GLY A 528 -21.00 34.81 19.96
CA GLY A 528 -20.57 33.47 20.32
C GLY A 528 -19.05 33.29 20.48
N THR A 529 -18.25 34.36 20.34
CA THR A 529 -16.80 34.33 20.58
C THR A 529 -16.49 34.18 22.08
N PHE A 530 -15.70 33.19 22.49
CA PHE A 530 -15.48 32.87 23.91
C PHE A 530 -14.03 32.63 24.31
N LEU A 531 -13.78 32.66 25.62
CA LEU A 531 -12.59 32.08 26.26
C LEU A 531 -12.98 31.35 27.53
N VAL A 532 -12.17 30.38 27.96
CA VAL A 532 -12.33 29.68 29.24
C VAL A 532 -11.19 30.05 30.17
N ARG A 533 -11.51 30.33 31.43
CA ARG A 533 -10.54 30.71 32.46
C ARG A 533 -10.85 30.05 33.78
N GLU A 534 -9.86 30.02 34.67
CA GLU A 534 -10.09 29.68 36.08
C GLU A 534 -10.87 30.78 36.82
N SER A 535 -11.62 30.38 37.83
CA SER A 535 -12.40 31.29 38.68
C SER A 535 -11.56 31.77 39.86
N GLU A 536 -11.39 33.09 39.99
CA GLU A 536 -10.68 33.69 41.13
C GLU A 536 -11.42 33.54 42.46
N THR A 537 -12.74 33.31 42.43
CA THR A 537 -13.58 33.26 43.63
C THR A 537 -13.68 31.88 44.25
N PHE A 538 -13.36 30.80 43.52
CA PHE A 538 -13.49 29.44 44.00
C PHE A 538 -12.44 28.51 43.37
N ILE A 539 -11.63 27.87 44.21
CA ILE A 539 -10.59 26.91 43.82
C ILE A 539 -11.21 25.75 43.03
N ARG A 540 -10.60 25.36 41.89
CA ARG A 540 -11.02 24.27 40.97
C ARG A 540 -12.36 24.47 40.26
N ILE A 541 -12.73 25.72 39.97
CA ILE A 541 -13.95 26.05 39.22
C ILE A 541 -13.59 26.92 38.03
N TYR A 542 -14.16 26.61 36.86
CA TYR A 542 -13.87 27.30 35.60
C TYR A 542 -15.01 28.23 35.20
N SER A 543 -14.74 29.17 34.29
CA SER A 543 -15.73 30.10 33.75
C SER A 543 -15.52 30.33 32.26
N ILE A 544 -16.60 30.20 31.49
CA ILE A 544 -16.66 30.62 30.08
C ILE A 544 -17.02 32.10 30.06
N SER A 545 -16.22 32.93 29.39
CA SER A 545 -16.56 34.34 29.11
C SER A 545 -16.88 34.44 27.61
N LEU A 546 -18.05 34.99 27.28
CA LEU A 546 -18.66 34.92 25.95
C LEU A 546 -19.12 36.30 25.47
N TRP A 547 -18.79 36.68 24.24
CA TRP A 547 -19.27 37.89 23.58
C TRP A 547 -20.66 37.68 22.94
N THR A 548 -21.60 38.56 23.24
CA THR A 548 -22.97 38.54 22.71
C THR A 548 -23.57 39.95 22.61
N SER A 549 -23.92 40.36 21.40
CA SER A 549 -24.71 41.55 21.10
C SER A 549 -24.19 42.82 21.79
N GLY A 550 -22.86 43.02 21.75
CA GLY A 550 -22.19 44.17 22.34
C GLY A 550 -21.93 44.10 23.85
N ARG A 551 -22.19 42.96 24.50
CA ARG A 551 -21.93 42.71 25.92
C ARG A 551 -21.19 41.38 26.12
N ILE A 552 -20.58 41.21 27.27
CA ILE A 552 -19.91 39.95 27.65
C ILE A 552 -20.71 39.26 28.76
N GLN A 553 -20.97 37.98 28.59
CA GLN A 553 -21.64 37.12 29.55
C GLN A 553 -20.66 36.09 30.10
N HIS A 554 -20.89 35.63 31.33
CA HIS A 554 -20.05 34.61 31.96
C HIS A 554 -20.88 33.44 32.45
N TYR A 555 -20.46 32.24 32.09
CA TYR A 555 -21.08 30.98 32.50
C TYR A 555 -20.11 30.19 33.36
N ARG A 556 -20.56 29.80 34.56
CA ARG A 556 -19.76 28.99 35.48
C ARG A 556 -19.80 27.54 35.04
N ILE A 557 -18.63 26.90 35.00
CA ILE A 557 -18.52 25.47 34.78
C ILE A 557 -18.31 24.80 36.13
N PHE A 558 -19.22 23.88 36.45
CA PHE A 558 -19.15 23.05 37.64
C PHE A 558 -18.37 21.77 37.33
N CYS A 559 -17.70 21.27 38.36
CA CYS A 559 -16.95 20.02 38.31
C CYS A 559 -17.34 19.16 39.51
N SER A 560 -17.54 17.86 39.30
CA SER A 560 -17.81 16.88 40.36
C SER A 560 -17.09 15.57 40.07
N SER A 561 -16.64 14.86 41.11
CA SER A 561 -16.10 13.51 40.97
C SER A 561 -17.10 12.47 41.50
N GLU A 562 -17.35 11.42 40.72
CA GLU A 562 -18.14 10.25 41.11
C GLU A 562 -17.32 8.99 40.76
N ASN A 563 -17.11 8.09 41.73
CA ASN A 563 -16.33 6.86 41.58
C ASN A 563 -14.90 7.04 41.01
N GLY A 564 -14.23 8.16 41.35
CA GLY A 564 -12.87 8.46 40.88
C GLY A 564 -12.80 9.01 39.44
N GLN A 565 -13.93 9.16 38.76
CA GLN A 565 -14.07 9.81 37.45
C GLN A 565 -14.53 11.26 37.64
N TRP A 566 -14.01 12.18 36.84
CA TRP A 566 -14.37 13.60 36.88
C TRP A 566 -15.43 13.95 35.84
N TYR A 567 -16.36 14.83 36.20
CA TYR A 567 -17.41 15.32 35.31
C TYR A 567 -17.52 16.83 35.35
N PHE A 568 -17.65 17.45 34.18
CA PHE A 568 -17.82 18.89 33.98
C PHE A 568 -19.20 19.21 33.42
N TYR A 569 -19.83 20.31 33.87
CA TYR A 569 -21.16 20.69 33.40
C TYR A 569 -21.49 22.17 33.61
N LEU A 570 -22.33 22.74 32.73
CA LEU A 570 -22.93 24.08 32.92
C LEU A 570 -24.30 24.00 33.60
N THR A 571 -25.03 22.89 33.41
CA THR A 571 -26.34 22.64 34.03
C THR A 571 -26.37 21.22 34.59
N SER A 572 -27.08 21.00 35.70
CA SER A 572 -27.13 19.69 36.37
C SER A 572 -27.67 18.54 35.52
N LYS A 573 -28.32 18.84 34.38
CA LYS A 573 -28.91 17.85 33.47
C LYS A 573 -27.92 17.23 32.49
N GLN A 574 -26.75 17.83 32.27
CA GLN A 574 -25.83 17.40 31.22
C GLN A 574 -24.38 17.46 31.69
N ARG A 575 -23.76 16.27 31.82
CA ARG A 575 -22.42 16.06 32.36
C ARG A 575 -21.48 15.54 31.28
N PHE A 576 -20.23 15.98 31.30
CA PHE A 576 -19.20 15.65 30.32
C PHE A 576 -17.95 15.11 31.01
N PRO A 577 -17.24 14.13 30.43
CA PRO A 577 -16.06 13.51 31.05
C PRO A 577 -14.82 14.42 31.05
N SER A 578 -14.77 15.43 30.18
CA SER A 578 -13.68 16.41 30.10
C SER A 578 -14.19 17.82 29.74
N MET A 579 -13.35 18.84 29.98
CA MET A 579 -13.64 20.22 29.56
C MET A 579 -13.74 20.34 28.03
N CYS A 580 -12.88 19.63 27.29
CA CYS A 580 -12.89 19.62 25.82
C CYS A 580 -14.21 19.05 25.28
N ALA A 581 -14.70 17.95 25.88
CA ALA A 581 -16.00 17.39 25.53
C ALA A 581 -17.17 18.36 25.80
N LEU A 582 -17.12 19.10 26.91
CA LEU A 582 -18.11 20.13 27.24
C LEU A 582 -18.11 21.27 26.19
N ILE A 583 -16.93 21.80 25.83
CA ILE A 583 -16.81 22.89 24.86
C ILE A 583 -17.25 22.43 23.46
N LYS A 584 -16.79 21.25 23.02
CA LYS A 584 -17.17 20.63 21.73
C LYS A 584 -18.69 20.38 21.63
N TYR A 585 -19.35 20.12 22.74
CA TYR A 585 -20.80 19.99 22.75
C TYR A 585 -21.50 21.34 22.55
N TYR A 586 -21.07 22.40 23.25
CA TYR A 586 -21.70 23.71 23.20
C TYR A 586 -21.31 24.57 21.98
N THR A 587 -20.33 24.15 21.18
CA THR A 587 -20.13 24.68 19.83
C THR A 587 -21.21 24.21 18.86
N ARG A 588 -21.72 22.99 19.05
CA ARG A 588 -22.76 22.39 18.20
C ARG A 588 -24.18 22.62 18.73
N ASN A 589 -24.33 22.78 20.04
CA ASN A 589 -25.63 22.92 20.72
C ASN A 589 -25.71 24.24 21.50
N PRO A 590 -26.85 24.96 21.49
CA PRO A 590 -26.97 26.22 22.21
C PRO A 590 -27.02 26.01 23.73
N ILE A 591 -26.36 26.89 24.47
CA ILE A 591 -26.54 27.05 25.92
C ILE A 591 -27.92 27.68 26.15
N LYS A 592 -28.80 26.98 26.86
CA LYS A 592 -30.17 27.43 27.15
C LYS A 592 -30.24 27.97 28.58
N TYR A 593 -30.28 29.28 28.72
CA TYR A 593 -30.58 29.98 29.99
C TYR A 593 -31.65 31.05 29.73
N ASP A 594 -32.59 31.17 30.66
CA ASP A 594 -33.83 31.96 30.61
C ASP A 594 -33.92 33.04 29.50
N ARG A 595 -34.61 32.66 28.40
CA ARG A 595 -34.90 33.44 27.17
C ARG A 595 -33.78 33.72 26.15
N PHE A 596 -32.57 33.15 26.28
CA PHE A 596 -31.50 33.27 25.28
C PHE A 596 -31.02 31.91 24.75
N ASN A 597 -30.79 31.81 23.43
CA ASN A 597 -30.21 30.64 22.75
C ASN A 597 -28.87 31.04 22.13
N LEU A 598 -27.75 30.70 22.77
CA LEU A 598 -26.41 31.12 22.31
C LEU A 598 -25.49 29.92 22.11
N ARG A 599 -24.77 29.88 20.98
CA ARG A 599 -23.78 28.84 20.64
C ARG A 599 -22.37 29.39 20.75
N LEU A 600 -21.41 28.52 21.07
CA LEU A 600 -19.99 28.85 20.98
C LEU A 600 -19.57 28.80 19.50
N ASN A 601 -19.31 29.94 18.87
CA ASN A 601 -19.10 30.04 17.41
C ASN A 601 -17.64 30.25 17.01
N GLY A 602 -16.83 30.82 17.92
CA GLY A 602 -15.40 31.04 17.74
C GLY A 602 -14.75 31.25 19.11
N PHE A 603 -13.43 31.17 19.21
CA PHE A 603 -12.75 31.42 20.48
C PHE A 603 -11.71 32.53 20.32
N LEU A 604 -11.42 33.23 21.41
CA LEU A 604 -10.26 34.10 21.50
C LEU A 604 -9.05 33.19 21.72
N PRO A 605 -8.15 33.01 20.73
CA PRO A 605 -6.92 32.27 20.98
C PRO A 605 -6.15 33.00 22.09
N ARG A 606 -5.47 32.25 22.96
CA ARG A 606 -4.54 32.82 23.92
C ARG A 606 -3.48 33.60 23.16
N LEU A 607 -3.66 34.91 23.06
CA LEU A 607 -2.67 35.81 22.48
C LEU A 607 -1.47 35.81 23.44
N ASN A 608 -0.48 34.97 23.14
CA ASN A 608 0.82 35.01 23.77
C ASN A 608 1.49 36.34 23.39
N PHE A 609 1.14 37.44 24.07
CA PHE A 609 2.07 38.55 24.26
C PHE A 609 3.13 38.12 25.29
N VAL A 610 3.78 37.00 25.00
CA VAL A 610 5.00 36.55 25.66
C VAL A 610 6.10 36.96 24.69
N PRO A 611 6.85 38.03 24.98
CA PRO A 611 7.97 38.41 24.14
C PRO A 611 8.93 37.22 23.95
N TYR A 612 9.54 37.08 22.78
CA TYR A 612 10.37 35.91 22.38
C TYR A 612 11.37 35.43 23.45
N HIS A 613 11.83 36.33 24.31
CA HIS A 613 12.71 36.08 25.45
C HIS A 613 12.08 35.32 26.64
N GLN A 614 10.85 34.81 26.53
CA GLN A 614 10.19 34.00 27.57
C GLN A 614 9.66 32.65 27.05
N ILE A 615 9.88 32.31 25.78
CA ILE A 615 9.51 31.02 25.21
C ILE A 615 10.66 30.04 25.49
N GLY A 616 10.40 28.98 26.27
CA GLY A 616 11.45 28.14 26.85
C GLY A 616 12.41 27.46 25.86
N TRP A 617 12.00 27.25 24.60
CA TRP A 617 12.83 26.65 23.54
C TRP A 617 13.56 27.66 22.65
N PHE A 618 13.34 28.97 22.84
CA PHE A 618 13.94 30.02 22.02
C PHE A 618 15.14 30.66 22.70
N TYR A 619 16.25 30.81 21.97
CA TYR A 619 17.47 31.44 22.43
C TYR A 619 17.87 32.60 21.51
N SER A 620 17.95 33.82 22.05
CA SER A 620 18.35 35.00 21.28
C SER A 620 19.87 35.12 21.05
N ASN A 621 20.67 34.41 21.85
CA ASN A 621 22.13 34.44 21.79
C ASN A 621 22.70 33.10 22.24
N LEU A 622 22.67 32.10 21.36
CA LEU A 622 23.23 30.77 21.60
C LEU A 622 23.99 30.34 20.34
N SER A 623 25.28 30.03 20.51
CA SER A 623 26.10 29.55 19.40
C SER A 623 25.69 28.14 18.98
N GLN A 624 26.12 27.71 17.79
CA GLN A 624 25.88 26.35 17.33
C GLN A 624 26.49 25.31 18.28
N ALA A 625 27.73 25.51 18.73
CA ALA A 625 28.43 24.59 19.62
C ALA A 625 27.73 24.46 21.00
N GLU A 626 27.20 25.55 21.53
CA GLU A 626 26.42 25.52 22.78
C GLU A 626 25.07 24.82 22.60
N ALA A 627 24.41 25.01 21.44
CA ALA A 627 23.19 24.29 21.11
C ALA A 627 23.41 22.77 21.00
N GLU A 628 24.50 22.35 20.35
CA GLU A 628 24.91 20.94 20.28
C GLU A 628 25.16 20.37 21.68
N ASP A 629 25.92 21.07 22.52
CA ASP A 629 26.17 20.66 23.91
C ASP A 629 24.87 20.55 24.72
N TYR A 630 23.95 21.50 24.58
CA TYR A 630 22.67 21.49 25.31
C TYR A 630 21.78 20.32 24.87
N LEU A 631 21.70 20.05 23.57
CA LEU A 631 20.88 18.98 23.00
C LEU A 631 21.45 17.59 23.30
N LEU A 632 22.77 17.42 23.22
CA LEU A 632 23.44 16.16 23.53
C LEU A 632 23.33 15.75 25.01
N ARG A 633 23.14 16.73 25.91
CA ARG A 633 22.88 16.48 27.35
C ARG A 633 21.50 15.90 27.63
N ILE A 634 20.52 16.13 26.76
CA ILE A 634 19.17 15.58 26.91
C ILE A 634 19.13 14.18 26.30
N PRO A 635 18.92 13.09 27.07
CA PRO A 635 19.13 11.71 26.61
C PRO A 635 17.95 11.16 25.77
N ARG A 636 17.32 11.99 24.94
CA ARG A 636 16.18 11.63 24.10
C ARG A 636 16.20 12.37 22.77
N ASP A 637 15.99 11.64 21.69
CA ASP A 637 15.82 12.21 20.35
C ASP A 637 14.47 12.94 20.24
N GLY A 638 14.38 13.91 19.33
CA GLY A 638 13.29 14.89 19.29
C GLY A 638 13.45 16.04 20.30
N ALA A 639 14.56 16.09 21.05
CA ALA A 639 14.94 17.29 21.78
C ALA A 639 15.30 18.41 20.80
N PHE A 640 14.80 19.62 21.01
CA PHE A 640 14.99 20.71 20.07
C PHE A 640 15.05 22.09 20.75
N LEU A 641 15.63 23.05 20.05
CA LEU A 641 15.61 24.47 20.38
C LEU A 641 15.70 25.32 19.11
N VAL A 642 15.24 26.57 19.16
CA VAL A 642 15.41 27.55 18.08
C VAL A 642 16.33 28.66 18.57
N ARG A 643 17.35 28.99 17.79
CA ARG A 643 18.33 30.03 18.12
C ARG A 643 18.35 31.14 17.07
N GLN A 644 18.43 32.39 17.49
CA GLN A 644 18.64 33.52 16.59
C GLN A 644 20.11 33.57 16.13
N ARG A 645 20.35 33.87 14.85
CA ARG A 645 21.71 34.07 14.33
C ARG A 645 22.13 35.54 14.44
N GLU A 646 23.41 35.81 14.20
CA GLU A 646 23.95 37.18 14.16
C GLU A 646 23.31 38.03 13.05
N GLU A 647 22.89 37.39 11.95
CA GLU A 647 22.18 38.03 10.85
C GLU A 647 20.72 38.36 11.25
N PRO A 648 20.25 39.61 11.09
CA PRO A 648 18.88 39.99 11.41
C PRO A 648 17.86 39.12 10.67
N ASP A 649 16.73 38.83 11.32
CA ASP A 649 15.61 38.08 10.72
C ASP A 649 15.95 36.64 10.27
N THR A 650 17.04 36.07 10.79
CA THR A 650 17.41 34.67 10.58
C THR A 650 17.55 33.90 11.89
N PHE A 651 17.13 32.64 11.86
CA PHE A 651 17.05 31.73 12.99
C PHE A 651 17.52 30.34 12.57
N THR A 652 17.81 29.47 13.53
CA THR A 652 18.18 28.09 13.30
C THR A 652 17.43 27.18 14.27
N LEU A 653 16.67 26.24 13.73
CA LEU A 653 16.12 25.13 14.50
C LEU A 653 17.21 24.06 14.64
N SER A 654 17.57 23.73 15.88
CA SER A 654 18.53 22.68 16.21
C SER A 654 17.79 21.54 16.88
N ILE A 655 17.95 20.32 16.39
CA ILE A 655 17.19 19.14 16.84
C ILE A 655 18.13 17.94 17.00
N ARG A 656 17.92 17.13 18.03
CA ARG A 656 18.61 15.86 18.23
C ARG A 656 17.88 14.73 17.50
N VAL A 657 18.58 14.05 16.60
CA VAL A 657 18.06 12.95 15.78
C VAL A 657 19.10 11.82 15.78
N ASP A 658 18.67 10.60 16.09
CA ASP A 658 19.54 9.42 16.16
C ASP A 658 20.81 9.61 17.01
N GLY A 659 20.71 10.37 18.11
CA GLY A 659 21.84 10.67 18.99
C GLY A 659 22.80 11.76 18.52
N ASP A 660 22.65 12.28 17.31
CA ASP A 660 23.39 13.42 16.76
C ASP A 660 22.52 14.69 16.71
N VAL A 661 23.11 15.85 16.44
CA VAL A 661 22.39 17.14 16.37
C VAL A 661 22.41 17.68 14.94
N GLU A 662 21.23 17.95 14.40
CA GLU A 662 21.01 18.54 13.07
C GLU A 662 20.54 20.01 13.21
N HIS A 663 20.87 20.85 12.22
CA HIS A 663 20.58 22.29 12.23
C HIS A 663 19.90 22.75 10.93
N TYR A 664 18.78 23.46 11.05
CA TYR A 664 17.95 23.90 9.94
C TYR A 664 17.73 25.42 9.96
N LEU A 665 17.98 26.07 8.83
CA LEU A 665 17.87 27.53 8.70
C LEU A 665 16.41 27.98 8.58
N ILE A 666 16.08 29.07 9.26
CA ILE A 666 14.80 29.76 9.15
C ILE A 666 15.09 31.22 8.82
N TYR A 667 14.46 31.78 7.80
CA TYR A 667 14.53 33.20 7.50
C TYR A 667 13.14 33.82 7.53
N LYS A 668 13.06 35.08 7.94
CA LYS A 668 11.81 35.83 7.98
C LYS A 668 11.69 36.68 6.72
N TYR A 669 10.60 36.49 5.97
CA TYR A 669 10.31 37.20 4.72
C TYR A 669 8.85 37.63 4.70
N ASN A 670 8.57 38.91 4.40
CA ASN A 670 7.22 39.49 4.34
C ASN A 670 6.30 39.12 5.53
N SER A 671 6.82 39.20 6.75
CA SER A 671 6.12 38.84 8.00
C SER A 671 5.79 37.35 8.18
N LYS A 672 6.38 36.46 7.37
CA LYS A 672 6.31 35.01 7.53
C LYS A 672 7.68 34.43 7.86
N TYR A 673 7.70 33.27 8.51
CA TYR A 673 8.90 32.49 8.81
C TYR A 673 8.98 31.32 7.85
N VAL A 674 10.07 31.23 7.10
CA VAL A 674 10.28 30.22 6.09
C VAL A 674 11.39 29.29 6.55
N LEU A 675 11.03 28.02 6.75
CA LEU A 675 11.97 26.92 6.96
C LEU A 675 12.33 26.37 5.57
N VAL A 676 13.62 26.30 5.24
CA VAL A 676 14.20 26.03 3.89
C VAL A 676 13.26 25.27 2.92
N ASP A 677 12.87 25.96 1.84
CA ASP A 677 12.26 25.48 0.59
C ASP A 677 10.99 24.60 0.62
N ALA A 678 9.99 24.88 1.48
CA ALA A 678 8.56 24.61 1.16
C ALA A 678 7.52 25.08 2.21
N TYR A 679 7.92 25.37 3.46
CA TYR A 679 6.95 25.62 4.53
C TYR A 679 6.98 27.07 5.03
N GLU A 680 5.86 27.77 4.81
CA GLU A 680 5.63 29.13 5.28
C GLU A 680 4.76 29.16 6.53
N PHE A 681 5.25 29.80 7.59
CA PHE A 681 4.54 29.93 8.86
C PHE A 681 4.27 31.39 9.22
N GLY A 682 3.14 31.66 9.88
CA GLY A 682 2.81 32.99 10.39
C GLY A 682 3.72 33.42 11.55
N SER A 683 4.26 32.45 12.29
CA SER A 683 5.17 32.66 13.42
C SER A 683 6.11 31.46 13.61
N LEU A 684 7.20 31.63 14.37
CA LEU A 684 8.03 30.50 14.83
C LEU A 684 7.26 29.51 15.70
N GLU A 685 6.22 29.97 16.41
CA GLU A 685 5.36 29.12 17.23
C GLU A 685 4.49 28.20 16.36
N ASP A 686 3.94 28.71 15.25
CA ASP A 686 3.20 27.91 14.28
C ASP A 686 4.09 26.83 13.65
N LEU A 687 5.34 27.18 13.33
CA LEU A 687 6.34 26.23 12.83
C LEU A 687 6.58 25.11 13.84
N VAL A 688 6.88 25.46 15.10
CA VAL A 688 7.16 24.48 16.15
C VAL A 688 5.92 23.64 16.47
N SER A 689 4.72 24.23 16.43
CA SER A 689 3.46 23.51 16.67
C SER A 689 3.13 22.51 15.56
N CYS A 690 3.38 22.87 14.29
CA CYS A 690 3.16 21.98 13.15
C CYS A 690 3.99 20.69 13.28
N PHE A 691 5.28 20.82 13.58
CA PHE A 691 6.20 19.68 13.70
C PHE A 691 6.26 19.04 15.10
N ARG A 692 5.40 19.49 16.02
CA ARG A 692 5.08 18.75 17.24
C ARG A 692 4.13 17.59 16.97
N ASP A 693 3.22 17.77 16.01
CA ASP A 693 2.20 16.78 15.67
C ASP A 693 2.61 15.91 14.48
N GLU A 694 3.42 16.44 13.56
CA GLU A 694 3.96 15.75 12.38
C GLU A 694 5.44 15.38 12.54
N LEU A 695 5.92 14.36 11.79
CA LEU A 695 7.34 14.01 11.76
C LEU A 695 8.14 15.12 11.07
N PHE A 696 9.13 15.68 11.75
CA PHE A 696 10.07 16.63 11.17
C PHE A 696 10.99 15.89 10.19
N TYR A 697 10.87 16.19 8.91
CA TYR A 697 11.57 15.52 7.80
C TYR A 697 11.47 13.98 7.84
N GLY A 698 10.31 13.44 8.24
CA GLY A 698 10.08 11.98 8.27
C GLY A 698 10.88 11.19 9.31
N LYS A 699 11.74 11.85 10.10
CA LYS A 699 12.62 11.20 11.08
C LYS A 699 12.05 11.22 12.50
N THR A 700 11.87 12.41 13.10
CA THR A 700 11.43 12.54 14.51
C THR A 700 10.59 13.80 14.72
N LYS A 701 9.78 13.87 15.77
CA LYS A 701 8.95 15.05 16.07
C LYS A 701 9.72 16.07 16.93
N LEU A 702 9.33 17.35 16.87
CA LEU A 702 9.83 18.40 17.78
C LEU A 702 9.23 18.25 19.17
N ARG A 703 9.77 17.31 19.94
CA ARG A 703 9.12 16.81 21.14
C ARG A 703 9.55 17.52 22.42
N TYR A 704 10.84 17.57 22.70
CA TYR A 704 11.34 18.07 23.99
C TYR A 704 11.95 19.46 23.82
N PRO A 705 11.23 20.54 24.16
CA PRO A 705 11.79 21.89 24.13
C PRO A 705 12.92 22.00 25.16
N VAL A 706 14.16 22.17 24.69
CA VAL A 706 15.31 22.31 25.56
C VAL A 706 15.33 23.71 26.13
N THR A 707 15.05 23.84 27.43
CA THR A 707 15.06 25.11 28.15
C THR A 707 16.30 25.25 29.03
N PRO A 708 16.71 26.48 29.40
CA PRO A 708 17.83 26.68 30.33
C PRO A 708 17.69 25.90 31.64
N GLN A 709 16.48 25.84 32.20
CA GLN A 709 16.18 25.09 33.43
C GLN A 709 16.29 23.58 33.21
N LEU A 710 15.93 23.08 32.02
CA LEU A 710 16.09 21.67 31.67
C LEU A 710 17.58 21.32 31.56
N VAL A 711 18.38 22.17 30.92
CA VAL A 711 19.83 22.00 30.83
C VAL A 711 20.46 21.99 32.22
N GLU A 712 20.15 22.95 33.10
CA GLU A 712 20.62 22.98 34.50
C GLU A 712 20.23 21.72 35.29
N ARG A 713 19.00 21.24 35.12
CA ARG A 713 18.52 20.01 35.76
C ARG A 713 19.34 18.79 35.36
N PHE A 714 19.72 18.67 34.09
CA PHE A 714 20.58 17.60 33.61
C PHE A 714 22.08 17.86 33.81
N CYS A 715 22.49 19.09 34.18
CA CYS A 715 23.84 19.42 34.68
C CYS A 715 24.09 18.90 36.10
N MET A 716 23.12 19.04 37.03
CA MET A 716 23.33 18.71 38.45
C MET A 716 23.40 17.19 38.73
N VAL A 717 22.85 16.35 37.84
CA VAL A 717 22.80 14.88 38.02
C VAL A 717 24.18 14.21 37.87
N ARG A 718 25.18 14.92 37.33
CA ARG A 718 26.58 14.42 37.28
C ARG A 718 27.36 14.64 38.56
N GLU A 719 27.06 15.67 39.35
CA GLU A 719 27.83 16.00 40.57
C GLU A 719 27.33 15.23 41.82
N GLU A 720 26.06 14.83 41.88
CA GLU A 720 25.51 14.09 43.04
C GLU A 720 25.72 12.56 42.99
N ARG A 721 26.39 12.01 41.95
CA ARG A 721 26.68 10.57 41.84
C ARG A 721 27.93 10.10 42.61
N ILE A 722 28.30 10.81 43.66
CA ILE A 722 29.19 10.34 44.72
C ILE A 722 28.44 10.38 46.07
N ASP A 723 27.26 9.75 46.15
CA ASP A 723 26.86 9.16 47.42
C ASP A 723 25.93 7.94 47.29
N LYS A 724 26.14 6.97 48.18
CA LYS A 724 25.62 5.59 48.10
C LYS A 724 24.18 5.50 48.61
N ARG A 725 23.20 5.31 47.72
CA ARG A 725 22.02 4.38 47.82
C ARG A 725 20.89 4.83 46.89
N ASN A 726 20.80 4.15 45.74
CA ASN A 726 19.63 3.92 44.88
C ASN A 726 20.11 3.87 43.42
N LYS A 727 20.37 2.66 42.93
CA LYS A 727 20.70 2.44 41.51
C LYS A 727 19.42 2.49 40.68
N LEU A 728 19.02 3.68 40.24
CA LEU A 728 18.34 3.84 38.95
C LEU A 728 19.42 3.69 37.87
N ALA A 729 19.28 2.67 37.04
CA ALA A 729 20.21 2.35 35.96
C ALA A 729 20.24 3.52 34.96
N THR A 730 21.44 4.07 34.72
CA THR A 730 21.72 4.82 33.49
C THR A 730 21.70 3.85 32.31
N GLU A 731 21.06 4.24 31.21
CA GLU A 731 21.15 3.54 29.91
C GLU A 731 22.64 3.34 29.53
N PRO A 732 23.04 2.14 29.07
CA PRO A 732 24.39 1.93 28.55
C PRO A 732 24.57 2.63 27.19
N LYS A 733 25.79 3.08 26.93
CA LYS A 733 26.22 3.66 25.64
C LYS A 733 25.88 2.70 24.49
N ARG A 734 25.55 3.23 23.30
CA ARG A 734 25.15 2.50 22.08
C ARG A 734 26.11 1.36 21.69
N ASP A 735 27.38 1.40 22.09
CA ASP A 735 28.32 0.28 21.86
C ASP A 735 28.04 -0.98 22.72
N THR A 736 27.03 -0.93 23.60
CA THR A 736 26.56 -2.09 24.38
C THR A 736 25.06 -2.37 24.21
N ILE A 737 24.36 -1.66 23.32
CA ILE A 737 23.03 -2.08 22.86
C ILE A 737 23.27 -3.21 21.87
N ILE A 738 23.43 -4.42 22.40
CA ILE A 738 23.04 -5.60 21.65
C ILE A 738 21.53 -5.44 21.49
N VAL A 739 21.08 -4.84 20.39
CA VAL A 739 19.74 -5.10 19.87
C VAL A 739 19.73 -6.60 19.67
N ALA A 740 19.19 -7.32 20.66
CA ALA A 740 19.04 -8.76 20.53
C ALA A 740 18.24 -8.97 19.25
N LYS A 741 18.78 -9.75 18.31
CA LYS A 741 18.09 -10.13 17.07
C LYS A 741 16.71 -10.75 17.33
N ASP A 742 16.46 -11.15 18.58
CA ASP A 742 15.22 -11.71 19.11
C ASP A 742 14.62 -10.76 20.17
N ASN A 743 14.11 -9.59 19.74
CA ASN A 743 13.32 -8.71 20.61
C ASN A 743 11.81 -8.88 20.26
N PRO A 744 10.90 -9.06 21.25
CA PRO A 744 9.49 -9.36 20.97
C PRO A 744 8.68 -8.21 20.34
N LEU A 745 9.15 -6.97 20.43
CA LEU A 745 8.48 -5.76 19.92
C LEU A 745 9.04 -5.29 18.57
N GLY A 746 10.00 -6.01 17.97
CA GLY A 746 10.65 -5.62 16.73
C GLY A 746 11.23 -4.20 16.78
N ASP A 747 11.07 -3.44 15.70
CA ASP A 747 11.55 -2.05 15.58
C ASP A 747 10.81 -1.07 16.51
N GLN A 748 9.65 -1.48 17.06
CA GLN A 748 8.89 -0.67 18.01
C GLN A 748 9.49 -0.69 19.42
N CYS A 749 10.48 -1.56 19.69
CA CYS A 749 11.13 -1.66 21.00
C CYS A 749 11.96 -0.41 21.32
N LYS A 750 11.41 0.47 22.17
CA LYS A 750 12.09 1.70 22.61
C LYS A 750 13.11 1.44 23.72
N GLY A 751 12.91 0.40 24.53
CA GLY A 751 13.86 0.07 25.60
C GLY A 751 13.61 -1.28 26.28
N VAL A 752 14.61 -1.70 27.07
CA VAL A 752 14.64 -2.99 27.78
C VAL A 752 15.01 -2.77 29.25
N VAL A 753 14.23 -3.32 30.17
CA VAL A 753 14.46 -3.25 31.62
C VAL A 753 14.66 -4.66 32.17
N ASP A 754 15.80 -4.90 32.82
CA ASP A 754 16.05 -6.16 33.53
C ASP A 754 15.22 -6.20 34.83
N ILE A 755 14.21 -7.08 34.85
CA ILE A 755 13.27 -7.23 35.98
C ILE A 755 13.70 -8.32 36.97
N SER A 756 14.89 -8.92 36.80
CA SER A 756 15.45 -9.93 37.73
C SER A 756 15.66 -9.43 39.16
N LYS A 757 15.49 -8.13 39.40
CA LYS A 757 15.63 -7.46 40.70
C LYS A 757 14.32 -6.84 41.23
N CYS A 758 13.20 -7.05 40.55
CA CYS A 758 11.90 -6.46 40.87
C CYS A 758 10.96 -7.50 41.51
N THR A 759 10.28 -7.14 42.60
CA THR A 759 9.31 -8.00 43.27
C THR A 759 7.93 -7.87 42.60
N VAL A 760 7.52 -8.86 41.79
CA VAL A 760 6.19 -8.88 41.14
C VAL A 760 5.22 -9.73 41.96
N VAL A 761 4.15 -9.13 42.47
CA VAL A 761 3.13 -9.80 43.29
C VAL A 761 2.08 -10.46 42.38
N ASN A 762 2.07 -11.80 42.40
CA ASN A 762 1.03 -12.76 42.00
C ASN A 762 -0.02 -12.38 40.93
N LEU A 763 0.08 -13.05 39.78
CA LEU A 763 -1.06 -13.41 38.92
C LEU A 763 -0.89 -14.87 38.50
N THR A 764 -1.76 -15.76 38.97
CA THR A 764 -1.77 -17.20 38.66
C THR A 764 -2.45 -17.47 37.32
N PHE A 765 -1.75 -18.07 36.34
CA PHE A 765 -2.39 -18.51 35.09
C PHE A 765 -1.77 -19.76 34.43
N HIS A 766 -2.64 -20.48 33.72
CA HIS A 766 -2.42 -21.76 33.03
C HIS A 766 -1.69 -21.59 31.68
N SER A 767 -0.80 -22.54 31.37
CA SER A 767 0.08 -22.61 30.20
C SER A 767 -0.58 -23.21 28.94
N ILE A 768 -0.09 -22.85 27.76
CA ILE A 768 -0.43 -23.44 26.45
C ILE A 768 0.86 -23.98 25.81
N TYR A 769 0.79 -25.17 25.22
CA TYR A 769 1.89 -25.88 24.56
C TYR A 769 1.83 -25.70 23.04
N TYR A 770 2.97 -25.40 22.41
CA TYR A 770 3.20 -25.66 20.99
C TYR A 770 4.42 -26.55 20.82
N SER A 771 4.28 -27.60 20.00
CA SER A 771 5.43 -28.38 19.53
C SER A 771 6.10 -27.61 18.38
N ILE A 772 7.18 -26.88 18.68
CA ILE A 772 8.09 -26.33 17.66
C ILE A 772 8.96 -27.50 17.18
N LEU A 773 8.77 -27.93 15.93
CA LEU A 773 9.66 -28.89 15.28
C LEU A 773 10.83 -28.13 14.68
N HIS A 774 12.05 -28.48 15.08
CA HIS A 774 13.26 -27.91 14.47
C HIS A 774 13.49 -28.53 13.09
N PHE A 775 13.88 -27.73 12.10
CA PHE A 775 14.36 -28.21 10.78
C PHE A 775 15.48 -29.25 10.89
N TYR A 776 16.15 -29.35 12.04
CA TYR A 776 17.30 -30.22 12.27
C TYR A 776 16.95 -31.55 12.95
N ASP A 777 15.68 -31.75 13.32
CA ASP A 777 15.16 -33.02 13.86
C ASP A 777 14.51 -33.86 12.73
N LEU A 778 15.23 -33.97 11.61
CA LEU A 778 14.84 -34.74 10.43
C LEU A 778 15.16 -36.23 10.70
N SER A 779 14.38 -36.88 11.57
CA SER A 779 14.48 -38.33 11.72
C SER A 779 14.13 -39.04 10.39
N GLU A 780 14.81 -40.16 10.10
CA GLU A 780 14.62 -40.94 8.86
C GLU A 780 13.21 -41.56 8.74
N ASN A 781 12.42 -41.59 9.82
CA ASN A 781 11.08 -42.16 9.88
C ASN A 781 9.98 -41.08 9.91
N TYR A 782 9.88 -40.25 8.86
CA TYR A 782 8.77 -39.29 8.72
C TYR A 782 7.66 -39.83 7.82
N ASN A 783 6.40 -39.52 8.15
CA ASN A 783 5.25 -39.86 7.33
C ASN A 783 4.94 -38.68 6.38
N TYR A 784 4.86 -38.94 5.06
CA TYR A 784 4.61 -37.92 4.04
C TYR A 784 3.26 -37.19 4.21
N LYS A 785 2.32 -37.77 4.99
CA LYS A 785 1.04 -37.16 5.36
C LYS A 785 1.16 -36.10 6.46
N GLU A 786 2.31 -35.98 7.12
CA GLU A 786 2.56 -34.97 8.14
C GLU A 786 3.04 -33.65 7.52
N VAL A 787 2.56 -32.54 8.07
CA VAL A 787 2.96 -31.19 7.67
C VAL A 787 3.82 -30.59 8.77
N ARG A 788 5.02 -30.13 8.43
CA ARG A 788 5.87 -29.37 9.37
C ARG A 788 5.59 -27.89 9.22
N SER A 789 5.47 -27.17 10.33
CA SER A 789 5.30 -25.71 10.36
C SER A 789 6.47 -25.08 11.11
N VAL A 790 7.10 -24.07 10.50
CA VAL A 790 8.34 -23.45 10.99
C VAL A 790 8.32 -21.93 10.80
N PRO A 791 8.83 -21.14 11.77
CA PRO A 791 8.95 -19.70 11.59
C PRO A 791 10.09 -19.34 10.63
N ASP A 792 9.99 -18.20 9.94
CA ASP A 792 10.94 -17.75 8.91
C ASP A 792 12.38 -17.61 9.43
N ASN A 793 12.55 -17.16 10.68
CA ASN A 793 13.85 -17.01 11.31
C ASN A 793 14.61 -18.34 11.51
N MET A 794 13.92 -19.49 11.42
CA MET A 794 14.51 -20.83 11.51
C MET A 794 14.93 -21.40 10.15
N VAL A 795 14.55 -20.74 9.04
CA VAL A 795 14.93 -21.18 7.69
C VAL A 795 16.44 -20.94 7.49
N PRO A 796 17.23 -21.95 7.06
CA PRO A 796 18.65 -21.78 6.80
C PRO A 796 18.95 -20.66 5.79
N LYS A 797 19.93 -19.81 6.11
CA LYS A 797 20.40 -18.73 5.21
C LYS A 797 21.68 -19.16 4.48
N GLU A 798 21.79 -18.80 3.20
CA GLU A 798 22.98 -19.07 2.37
C GLU A 798 24.25 -18.43 3.00
N GLY A 799 25.40 -19.12 2.91
CA GLY A 799 26.71 -18.59 3.34
C GLY A 799 27.40 -19.28 4.54
N ASN A 800 26.81 -20.33 5.11
CA ASN A 800 27.43 -21.17 6.14
C ASN A 800 27.60 -22.60 5.58
N GLU A 801 28.79 -23.19 5.65
CA GLU A 801 29.06 -24.55 5.12
C GLU A 801 28.12 -25.60 5.74
N THR A 802 27.79 -25.47 7.03
CA THR A 802 26.80 -26.34 7.68
C THR A 802 25.37 -26.16 7.12
N ALA A 803 25.05 -25.00 6.52
CA ALA A 803 23.75 -24.72 5.95
C ALA A 803 23.53 -25.40 4.58
N VAL A 804 24.60 -25.76 3.85
CA VAL A 804 24.49 -26.42 2.54
C VAL A 804 24.01 -27.86 2.72
N GLU A 805 24.67 -28.65 3.57
CA GLU A 805 24.25 -30.03 3.89
C GLU A 805 22.82 -30.07 4.43
N LYS A 806 22.46 -29.09 5.26
CA LYS A 806 21.09 -28.93 5.79
C LYS A 806 20.06 -28.60 4.71
N SER A 807 20.46 -27.88 3.66
CA SER A 807 19.55 -27.48 2.57
C SER A 807 19.14 -28.66 1.70
N ASP A 808 20.07 -29.57 1.38
CA ASP A 808 19.78 -30.76 0.58
C ASP A 808 18.81 -31.71 1.29
N ILE A 809 18.96 -31.88 2.61
CA ILE A 809 18.05 -32.75 3.40
C ILE A 809 16.64 -32.14 3.45
N ILE A 810 16.52 -30.81 3.58
CA ILE A 810 15.21 -30.13 3.56
C ILE A 810 14.56 -30.26 2.18
N LEU A 811 15.34 -30.10 1.10
CA LEU A 811 14.83 -30.29 -0.26
C LEU A 811 14.36 -31.72 -0.48
N GLU A 812 15.11 -32.73 -0.02
CA GLU A 812 14.73 -34.15 -0.09
C GLU A 812 13.43 -34.42 0.68
N TYR A 813 13.29 -33.89 1.90
CA TYR A 813 12.04 -33.97 2.66
C TYR A 813 10.87 -33.36 1.88
N ASN A 814 11.07 -32.18 1.28
CA ASN A 814 10.04 -31.45 0.54
C ASN A 814 9.69 -32.04 -0.83
N ARG A 815 10.39 -33.09 -1.29
CA ARG A 815 9.95 -33.90 -2.44
C ARG A 815 8.73 -34.74 -2.10
N LYS A 816 8.65 -35.26 -0.88
CA LYS A 816 7.58 -36.18 -0.45
C LYS A 816 6.57 -35.56 0.52
N ALA A 817 7.01 -34.70 1.43
CA ALA A 817 6.20 -34.14 2.49
C ALA A 817 6.02 -32.62 2.36
N LEU A 818 5.12 -32.04 3.17
CA LEU A 818 4.81 -30.61 3.14
C LEU A 818 5.47 -29.84 4.29
N THR A 819 5.98 -28.65 3.96
CA THR A 819 6.48 -27.64 4.90
C THR A 819 5.69 -26.35 4.73
N ARG A 820 5.21 -25.82 5.87
CA ARG A 820 4.66 -24.46 5.99
C ARG A 820 5.67 -23.55 6.69
N VAL A 821 6.02 -22.44 6.06
CA VAL A 821 6.83 -21.38 6.66
C VAL A 821 5.93 -20.21 7.00
N TYR A 822 6.11 -19.55 8.14
CA TYR A 822 5.29 -18.39 8.54
C TYR A 822 6.16 -17.28 9.18
N PRO A 823 5.71 -16.02 9.19
CA PRO A 823 6.45 -14.90 9.78
C PRO A 823 6.66 -15.10 11.29
N CYS A 824 7.84 -14.77 11.80
CA CYS A 824 8.12 -14.80 13.23
C CYS A 824 7.33 -13.72 14.01
N SER A 825 7.14 -13.96 15.31
CA SER A 825 6.35 -13.09 16.20
C SER A 825 6.86 -11.66 16.32
N GLY A 826 8.15 -11.40 16.06
CA GLY A 826 8.72 -10.05 16.09
C GLY A 826 8.19 -9.10 15.01
N ARG A 827 7.43 -9.59 14.02
CA ARG A 827 6.86 -8.81 12.91
C ARG A 827 5.46 -8.30 13.25
N VAL A 828 5.36 -7.53 14.34
CA VAL A 828 4.08 -7.01 14.86
C VAL A 828 3.36 -6.07 13.87
N ASP A 829 4.12 -5.40 13.00
CA ASP A 829 3.64 -4.54 11.92
C ASP A 829 3.07 -5.33 10.72
N SER A 830 3.12 -6.66 10.77
CA SER A 830 2.77 -7.57 9.67
C SER A 830 3.68 -7.48 8.44
N SER A 831 4.92 -7.00 8.59
CA SER A 831 5.94 -7.09 7.52
C SER A 831 6.18 -8.53 7.08
N ASN A 832 6.49 -8.75 5.80
CA ASN A 832 6.84 -10.07 5.29
C ASN A 832 8.35 -10.33 5.26
N PHE A 833 8.70 -11.61 5.28
CA PHE A 833 10.05 -12.10 5.04
C PHE A 833 10.27 -12.42 3.57
N ASP A 834 11.52 -12.55 3.13
CA ASP A 834 11.83 -13.00 1.77
C ASP A 834 11.42 -14.47 1.57
N PRO A 835 10.47 -14.77 0.67
CA PRO A 835 10.01 -16.14 0.45
C PRO A 835 11.01 -16.98 -0.36
N CYS A 836 11.93 -16.36 -1.11
CA CYS A 836 12.80 -17.06 -2.05
C CYS A 836 13.69 -18.12 -1.40
N PRO A 837 14.35 -17.89 -0.24
CA PRO A 837 15.09 -18.93 0.48
C PRO A 837 14.23 -20.16 0.80
N SER A 838 12.99 -19.95 1.23
CA SER A 838 12.08 -21.05 1.54
C SER A 838 11.64 -21.80 0.28
N TRP A 839 11.33 -21.08 -0.81
CA TRP A 839 10.99 -21.71 -2.09
C TRP A 839 12.15 -22.49 -2.70
N LYS A 840 13.39 -22.00 -2.59
CA LYS A 840 14.62 -22.70 -3.02
C LYS A 840 14.82 -24.04 -2.29
N LEU A 841 14.39 -24.13 -1.03
CA LEU A 841 14.39 -25.36 -0.25
C LEU A 841 13.19 -26.27 -0.56
N GLY A 842 12.33 -25.89 -1.50
CA GLY A 842 11.13 -26.63 -1.85
C GLY A 842 9.99 -26.50 -0.84
N CYS A 843 10.02 -25.57 0.11
CA CYS A 843 8.88 -25.38 1.01
C CYS A 843 7.63 -24.97 0.21
N GLN A 844 6.52 -25.65 0.43
CA GLN A 844 5.31 -25.53 -0.39
C GLN A 844 4.43 -24.37 0.09
N MET A 845 4.19 -24.28 1.40
CA MET A 845 3.28 -23.30 2.00
C MET A 845 4.06 -22.17 2.68
N VAL A 846 4.66 -21.28 1.89
CA VAL A 846 5.37 -20.10 2.42
C VAL A 846 4.33 -19.00 2.67
N ALA A 847 3.84 -18.93 3.90
CA ALA A 847 2.71 -18.10 4.30
C ALA A 847 3.16 -16.64 4.55
N LEU A 848 2.45 -15.70 3.93
CA LEU A 848 2.72 -14.26 4.02
C LEU A 848 1.49 -13.50 4.53
N ASN A 849 1.70 -12.31 5.11
CA ASN A 849 0.67 -11.36 5.50
C ASN A 849 0.15 -10.62 4.26
N PHE A 850 -1.02 -11.03 3.75
CA PHE A 850 -1.60 -10.52 2.49
C PHE A 850 -2.08 -9.07 2.57
N GLN A 851 -2.38 -8.58 3.78
CA GLN A 851 -2.77 -7.20 4.02
C GLN A 851 -1.61 -6.20 3.83
N THR A 852 -0.37 -6.69 3.78
CA THR A 852 0.83 -5.85 3.70
C THR A 852 1.31 -5.71 2.25
N ALA A 853 1.24 -4.49 1.72
CA ALA A 853 1.67 -4.15 0.37
C ALA A 853 3.19 -3.92 0.27
N ASP A 854 3.97 -4.94 0.58
CA ASP A 854 5.42 -4.92 0.51
C ASP A 854 5.98 -5.65 -0.72
N LYS A 855 7.30 -5.57 -0.87
CA LYS A 855 8.05 -6.25 -1.92
C LYS A 855 7.74 -7.74 -2.00
N PHE A 856 7.63 -8.43 -0.87
CA PHE A 856 7.54 -9.88 -0.84
C PHE A 856 6.15 -10.36 -1.20
N MET A 857 5.10 -9.60 -0.88
CA MET A 857 3.77 -9.84 -1.44
C MET A 857 3.69 -9.60 -2.95
N GLN A 858 4.44 -8.63 -3.49
CA GLN A 858 4.54 -8.42 -4.94
C GLN A 858 5.22 -9.60 -5.64
N LEU A 859 6.31 -10.13 -5.06
CA LEU A 859 6.97 -11.34 -5.55
C LEU A 859 6.02 -12.56 -5.50
N ASN A 860 5.27 -12.71 -4.40
CA ASN A 860 4.27 -13.76 -4.26
C ASN A 860 3.20 -13.67 -5.34
N GLY A 861 2.63 -12.48 -5.55
CA GLY A 861 1.65 -12.25 -6.62
C GLY A 861 2.22 -12.55 -8.02
N ALA A 862 3.49 -12.24 -8.25
CA ALA A 862 4.17 -12.52 -9.52
C ALA A 862 4.42 -14.02 -9.74
N LEU A 863 4.90 -14.76 -8.73
CA LEU A 863 5.09 -16.21 -8.84
C LEU A 863 3.75 -16.90 -9.14
N PHE A 864 2.71 -16.56 -8.38
CA PHE A 864 1.40 -17.18 -8.49
C PHE A 864 0.53 -16.61 -9.61
N SER A 865 1.02 -15.66 -10.43
CA SER A 865 0.39 -15.31 -11.70
C SER A 865 0.65 -16.36 -12.79
N LEU A 866 1.66 -17.23 -12.60
CA LEU A 866 1.91 -18.39 -13.45
C LEU A 866 0.76 -19.39 -13.33
N ASN A 867 0.59 -20.21 -14.39
CA ASN A 867 -0.37 -21.30 -14.44
C ASN A 867 -1.81 -20.81 -14.15
N GLY A 868 -2.17 -19.69 -14.78
CA GLY A 868 -3.50 -19.10 -14.75
C GLY A 868 -4.01 -18.64 -13.39
N GLY A 869 -3.12 -18.28 -12.46
CA GLY A 869 -3.55 -17.74 -11.17
C GLY A 869 -4.18 -18.78 -10.23
N THR A 870 -3.97 -20.08 -10.50
CA THR A 870 -4.61 -21.18 -9.75
C THR A 870 -4.18 -21.26 -8.29
N GLY A 871 -3.08 -20.61 -7.91
CA GLY A 871 -2.44 -20.70 -6.60
C GLY A 871 -1.53 -21.92 -6.44
N TYR A 872 -1.32 -22.69 -7.51
CA TYR A 872 -0.42 -23.85 -7.57
C TYR A 872 0.57 -23.69 -8.73
N VAL A 873 1.86 -23.63 -8.41
CA VAL A 873 2.95 -23.55 -9.39
C VAL A 873 3.82 -24.78 -9.25
N LEU A 874 3.94 -25.57 -10.32
CA LEU A 874 4.76 -26.77 -10.34
C LEU A 874 6.25 -26.41 -10.19
N LYS A 875 6.93 -27.03 -9.23
CA LYS A 875 8.36 -26.83 -9.03
C LYS A 875 9.17 -27.34 -10.23
N PRO A 876 10.36 -26.77 -10.49
CA PRO A 876 11.30 -27.29 -11.48
C PRO A 876 11.60 -28.79 -11.29
N GLU A 877 11.87 -29.48 -12.40
CA GLU A 877 12.07 -30.94 -12.39
C GLU A 877 13.21 -31.38 -11.46
N TRP A 878 14.32 -30.64 -11.40
CA TRP A 878 15.47 -30.92 -10.54
C TRP A 878 15.17 -30.81 -9.04
N MET A 879 14.16 -30.01 -8.65
CA MET A 879 13.70 -29.94 -7.27
C MET A 879 12.85 -31.15 -6.89
N ARG A 880 12.22 -31.81 -7.86
CA ARG A 880 11.30 -32.93 -7.67
C ARG A 880 11.98 -34.29 -7.86
N ASP A 881 12.99 -34.36 -8.71
CA ASP A 881 13.70 -35.59 -9.06
C ASP A 881 15.22 -35.42 -8.79
N PRO A 882 15.81 -36.20 -7.85
CA PRO A 882 17.24 -36.14 -7.54
C PRO A 882 18.15 -36.49 -8.72
N THR A 883 17.66 -37.20 -9.74
CA THR A 883 18.45 -37.60 -10.90
C THR A 883 18.65 -36.45 -11.90
N LYS A 884 17.84 -35.39 -11.80
CA LYS A 884 17.84 -34.28 -12.75
C LYS A 884 18.80 -33.20 -12.30
N LYS A 885 19.62 -32.73 -13.24
CA LYS A 885 20.58 -31.65 -12.98
C LYS A 885 19.87 -30.30 -13.04
N LYS A 886 20.29 -29.42 -12.14
CA LYS A 886 19.97 -27.99 -12.16
C LYS A 886 20.33 -27.37 -13.53
N PRO A 887 19.47 -26.52 -14.10
CA PRO A 887 19.74 -25.88 -15.39
C PRO A 887 20.99 -25.01 -15.36
N ALA A 888 21.60 -24.81 -16.53
CA ALA A 888 22.76 -23.93 -16.67
C ALA A 888 22.38 -22.46 -16.46
N LYS A 889 23.30 -21.67 -15.90
CA LYS A 889 23.13 -20.23 -15.67
C LYS A 889 22.75 -19.51 -16.97
N GLN A 890 21.70 -18.70 -16.94
CA GLN A 890 21.25 -17.87 -18.05
C GLN A 890 21.70 -16.41 -17.84
N THR A 891 21.86 -15.63 -18.91
CA THR A 891 22.12 -14.19 -18.80
C THR A 891 20.99 -13.45 -19.50
N ILE A 892 20.38 -12.51 -18.80
CA ILE A 892 19.27 -11.73 -19.32
C ILE A 892 19.74 -10.29 -19.46
N ARG A 893 19.58 -9.73 -20.64
CA ARG A 893 19.92 -8.34 -20.94
C ARG A 893 18.65 -7.53 -21.03
N ILE A 894 18.50 -6.54 -20.16
CA ILE A 894 17.34 -5.66 -20.19
C ILE A 894 17.84 -4.26 -20.43
N ARG A 895 17.40 -3.67 -21.54
CA ARG A 895 17.55 -2.27 -21.82
C ARG A 895 16.22 -1.61 -21.51
N VAL A 896 16.16 -0.81 -20.46
CA VAL A 896 14.98 0.02 -20.24
C VAL A 896 15.15 1.24 -21.14
N ASN A 897 14.24 1.36 -22.11
CA ASN A 897 14.09 2.62 -22.82
C ASN A 897 13.31 3.52 -21.86
N ASN A 898 13.83 4.70 -21.61
CA ASN A 898 13.15 5.61 -20.73
C ASN A 898 12.02 6.21 -21.60
N SER A 899 10.81 5.66 -21.49
CA SER A 899 9.54 6.30 -21.84
C SER A 899 8.40 5.66 -21.06
N TYR A 900 7.49 6.47 -20.56
CA TYR A 900 6.30 6.01 -19.85
C TYR A 900 5.07 6.79 -20.26
N LEU A 901 3.91 6.26 -19.93
CA LEU A 901 2.62 6.85 -20.21
C LEU A 901 1.73 6.77 -18.95
N HIS A 902 1.00 7.85 -18.63
CA HIS A 902 -0.02 7.90 -17.58
C HIS A 902 0.47 7.48 -16.18
N LEU A 903 1.50 8.12 -15.62
CA LEU A 903 1.86 7.84 -14.23
C LEU A 903 0.79 8.39 -13.25
N PRO A 904 0.63 7.77 -12.07
CA PRO A 904 -0.29 8.25 -11.04
C PRO A 904 -0.01 9.71 -10.67
N ASN A 905 -1.08 10.48 -10.45
CA ASN A 905 -0.99 11.86 -9.98
C ASN A 905 -1.37 11.94 -8.49
N PRO A 906 -0.45 12.33 -7.60
CA PRO A 906 -0.68 12.53 -6.17
C PRO A 906 -1.17 13.95 -5.80
N ASP A 907 -1.89 14.64 -6.70
CA ASP A 907 -2.37 16.03 -6.62
C ASP A 907 -1.34 17.13 -7.01
N HIS A 908 -0.20 16.74 -7.59
CA HIS A 908 0.80 17.63 -8.17
C HIS A 908 1.55 16.94 -9.32
N ILE A 909 2.27 17.72 -10.14
CA ILE A 909 3.02 17.17 -11.27
C ILE A 909 4.27 16.46 -10.74
N VAL A 910 4.36 15.17 -11.01
CA VAL A 910 5.45 14.32 -10.50
C VAL A 910 6.76 14.49 -11.28
N SER A 911 7.87 14.30 -10.57
CA SER A 911 9.23 14.15 -11.11
C SER A 911 9.74 12.72 -10.90
N PRO A 912 9.45 11.79 -11.81
CA PRO A 912 9.60 10.39 -11.49
C PRO A 912 10.85 9.77 -12.10
N PHE A 913 11.34 8.75 -11.40
CA PHE A 913 12.46 7.93 -11.80
C PHE A 913 12.10 6.45 -11.75
N VAL A 914 12.75 5.65 -12.58
CA VAL A 914 12.51 4.20 -12.67
C VAL A 914 13.69 3.45 -12.10
N GLN A 915 13.43 2.62 -11.09
CA GLN A 915 14.37 1.64 -10.59
C GLN A 915 14.04 0.25 -11.14
N VAL A 916 15.03 -0.38 -11.75
CA VAL A 916 14.92 -1.77 -12.24
C VAL A 916 15.76 -2.66 -11.34
N GLU A 917 15.14 -3.70 -10.79
CA GLU A 917 15.75 -4.67 -9.91
C GLU A 917 15.51 -6.10 -10.45
N LEU A 918 16.54 -6.94 -10.42
CA LEU A 918 16.39 -8.38 -10.62
C LEU A 918 16.56 -9.10 -9.29
N TRP A 919 15.47 -9.55 -8.66
CA TRP A 919 15.53 -10.31 -7.40
C TRP A 919 15.77 -11.81 -7.66
N PRO A 920 16.55 -12.53 -6.82
CA PRO A 920 17.29 -12.11 -5.62
C PRO A 920 18.73 -11.63 -5.91
N TYR A 921 19.04 -11.23 -7.14
CA TYR A 921 20.38 -10.81 -7.55
C TYR A 921 20.60 -9.31 -7.30
N THR A 922 21.86 -8.88 -7.22
CA THR A 922 22.18 -7.46 -7.06
C THR A 922 22.16 -6.74 -8.41
N GLY A 923 21.46 -5.61 -8.46
CA GLY A 923 21.50 -4.69 -9.59
C GLY A 923 20.37 -3.67 -9.53
N ALA A 924 20.62 -2.52 -8.91
CA ALA A 924 19.80 -1.33 -9.04
C ALA A 924 20.49 -0.34 -9.97
N GLN A 925 19.72 0.42 -10.75
CA GLN A 925 20.14 1.75 -11.24
C GLN A 925 18.89 2.62 -11.12
N VAL A 926 19.17 3.85 -10.76
CA VAL A 926 18.28 4.99 -10.60
C VAL A 926 18.65 5.92 -11.73
N ASP A 927 17.68 6.31 -12.56
CA ASP A 927 17.85 7.43 -13.47
C ASP A 927 16.81 8.51 -13.10
N ASP A 928 17.26 9.61 -12.47
CA ASP A 928 16.43 10.71 -11.98
C ASP A 928 16.10 11.74 -13.06
N TYR A 929 14.81 12.11 -13.24
CA TYR A 929 14.40 13.16 -14.18
C TYR A 929 13.16 13.96 -13.73
N LYS A 930 13.11 15.25 -14.10
CA LYS A 930 12.17 16.26 -13.56
C LYS A 930 10.97 16.58 -14.47
N ASP A 931 9.82 16.82 -13.83
CA ASP A 931 8.67 17.63 -14.26
C ASP A 931 7.78 17.19 -15.46
N ASN A 932 7.54 15.88 -15.68
CA ASN A 932 6.52 15.42 -16.66
C ASN A 932 6.06 13.95 -16.45
N GLY A 933 4.99 13.71 -15.68
CA GLY A 933 4.45 12.35 -15.43
C GLY A 933 3.50 11.77 -16.50
N LEU A 934 3.15 12.53 -17.55
CA LEU A 934 2.18 12.06 -18.55
C LEU A 934 2.81 11.20 -19.66
N ASN A 935 3.90 11.66 -20.30
CA ASN A 935 4.43 11.03 -21.52
C ASN A 935 5.89 11.39 -21.91
N PRO A 936 6.86 11.41 -20.99
CA PRO A 936 8.23 11.71 -21.36
C PRO A 936 8.84 10.59 -22.17
N VAL A 937 9.76 11.00 -23.03
CA VAL A 937 10.51 10.14 -23.94
C VAL A 937 11.95 10.55 -23.85
N TRP A 938 12.80 9.57 -23.64
CA TRP A 938 14.19 9.81 -23.36
C TRP A 938 15.03 8.93 -24.30
N LEU A 939 15.67 9.58 -25.25
CA LEU A 939 16.65 8.95 -26.15
C LEU A 939 18.03 9.50 -25.88
N GLY A 940 19.00 8.59 -25.77
CA GLY A 940 20.39 8.97 -25.70
C GLY A 940 21.34 7.78 -25.65
N GLN A 941 22.53 7.98 -26.24
CA GLN A 941 23.70 7.09 -26.22
C GLN A 941 24.31 6.86 -24.81
N MET A 942 23.60 7.24 -23.74
CA MET A 942 24.15 7.29 -22.36
C MET A 942 23.69 6.14 -21.44
N ASN A 943 22.73 5.30 -21.86
CA ASN A 943 22.26 4.15 -21.05
C ASN A 943 22.65 2.81 -21.69
N PRO A 944 23.81 2.22 -21.35
CA PRO A 944 24.17 0.89 -21.83
C PRO A 944 23.17 -0.17 -21.32
N PRO A 945 22.82 -1.18 -22.14
CA PRO A 945 21.90 -2.24 -21.73
C PRO A 945 22.44 -2.97 -20.49
N LYS A 946 21.62 -3.09 -19.46
CA LYS A 946 22.01 -3.82 -18.25
C LYS A 946 22.00 -5.31 -18.51
N CYS A 947 23.12 -5.95 -18.21
CA CYS A 947 23.25 -7.40 -18.29
C CYS A 947 23.13 -7.99 -16.88
N PHE A 948 22.05 -8.71 -16.61
CA PHE A 948 21.87 -9.47 -15.39
C PHE A 948 22.25 -10.93 -15.60
N LYS A 949 22.99 -11.52 -14.65
CA LYS A 949 23.25 -12.97 -14.64
C LYS A 949 22.21 -13.63 -13.75
N VAL A 950 21.51 -14.61 -14.30
CA VAL A 950 20.42 -15.34 -13.64
C VAL A 950 20.84 -16.79 -13.45
N ASP A 951 21.08 -17.17 -12.20
CA ASP A 951 21.45 -18.55 -11.88
C ASP A 951 20.21 -19.46 -11.74
N GLU A 952 19.05 -18.90 -11.40
CA GLU A 952 17.80 -19.61 -11.08
C GLU A 952 16.59 -18.91 -11.73
N PRO A 953 16.34 -19.13 -13.03
CA PRO A 953 15.30 -18.40 -13.75
C PRO A 953 13.88 -18.67 -13.23
N ASP A 954 13.62 -19.84 -12.62
CA ASP A 954 12.30 -20.20 -12.08
C ASP A 954 11.94 -19.46 -10.77
N LEU A 955 12.93 -18.88 -10.07
CA LEU A 955 12.74 -18.07 -8.85
C LEU A 955 13.43 -16.70 -8.96
N ALA A 956 13.63 -16.22 -10.19
CA ALA A 956 14.13 -14.89 -10.49
C ALA A 956 12.98 -13.99 -10.94
N PHE A 957 12.99 -12.76 -10.43
CA PHE A 957 11.92 -11.80 -10.68
C PHE A 957 12.48 -10.47 -11.17
N LEU A 958 11.96 -10.00 -12.29
CA LEU A 958 12.25 -8.66 -12.80
C LEU A 958 11.23 -7.68 -12.25
N ARG A 959 11.72 -6.64 -11.58
CA ARG A 959 10.92 -5.62 -10.91
C ARG A 959 11.22 -4.26 -11.50
N PHE A 960 10.18 -3.56 -11.88
CA PHE A 960 10.18 -2.15 -12.24
C PHE A 960 9.50 -1.41 -11.12
N MET A 961 10.14 -0.39 -10.56
CA MET A 961 9.58 0.45 -9.52
C MET A 961 9.70 1.89 -10.00
N VAL A 962 8.59 2.62 -9.94
CA VAL A 962 8.53 4.03 -10.29
C VAL A 962 8.38 4.79 -8.99
N PHE A 963 9.30 5.71 -8.78
CA PHE A 963 9.28 6.62 -7.65
C PHE A 963 9.16 8.04 -8.16
N GLU A 964 8.74 8.94 -7.28
CA GLU A 964 8.89 10.37 -7.41
C GLU A 964 10.05 10.80 -6.52
N GLU A 965 10.94 11.62 -7.05
CA GLU A 965 11.87 12.37 -6.23
C GLU A 965 11.15 13.65 -5.77
N ASP A 966 10.92 13.78 -4.47
CA ASP A 966 10.35 15.02 -3.95
C ASP A 966 11.41 16.14 -3.87
N THR A 967 11.01 17.35 -3.50
CA THR A 967 11.90 18.52 -3.40
C THR A 967 13.08 18.34 -2.43
N PHE A 968 13.06 17.29 -1.60
CA PHE A 968 14.09 16.96 -0.61
C PHE A 968 14.93 15.73 -1.01
N SER A 969 14.78 15.25 -2.25
CA SER A 969 15.42 14.03 -2.74
C SER A 969 14.99 12.74 -2.03
N ASP A 970 13.82 12.76 -1.37
CA ASP A 970 13.21 11.55 -0.83
C ASP A 970 12.39 10.85 -1.91
N ALA A 971 12.64 9.54 -2.07
CA ALA A 971 11.98 8.71 -3.06
C ALA A 971 10.58 8.26 -2.57
N LYS A 972 9.52 8.84 -3.13
CA LYS A 972 8.13 8.44 -2.88
C LYS A 972 7.68 7.40 -3.89
N PHE A 973 7.16 6.27 -3.42
CA PHE A 973 6.67 5.22 -4.31
C PHE A 973 5.44 5.70 -5.11
N LEU A 974 5.46 5.52 -6.44
CA LEU A 974 4.31 5.77 -7.32
C LEU A 974 3.69 4.47 -7.83
N ALA A 975 4.49 3.58 -8.41
CA ALA A 975 4.01 2.38 -9.08
C ALA A 975 5.06 1.27 -9.14
N GLN A 976 4.64 0.05 -9.43
CA GLN A 976 5.54 -1.09 -9.68
C GLN A 976 4.98 -2.08 -10.67
N ALA A 977 5.84 -2.87 -11.29
CA ALA A 977 5.48 -4.08 -12.01
C ALA A 977 6.53 -5.15 -11.75
N THR A 978 6.09 -6.35 -11.37
CA THR A 978 6.95 -7.48 -11.01
C THR A 978 6.58 -8.69 -11.86
N PHE A 979 7.55 -9.30 -12.53
CA PHE A 979 7.34 -10.47 -13.40
C PHE A 979 8.34 -11.58 -13.07
N PRO A 980 7.92 -12.86 -13.03
CA PRO A 980 8.83 -13.99 -13.10
C PRO A 980 9.61 -13.94 -14.42
N ILE A 981 10.91 -14.16 -14.34
CA ILE A 981 11.79 -14.15 -15.52
C ILE A 981 11.32 -15.13 -16.61
N ARG A 982 10.81 -16.30 -16.22
CA ARG A 982 10.28 -17.30 -17.14
C ARG A 982 9.12 -16.80 -18.00
N GLY A 983 8.39 -15.78 -17.53
CA GLY A 983 7.20 -15.25 -18.18
C GLY A 983 7.40 -13.99 -19.01
N ILE A 984 8.64 -13.52 -19.20
CA ILE A 984 8.91 -12.29 -19.96
C ILE A 984 9.18 -12.58 -21.44
N ARG A 985 8.67 -11.72 -22.32
CA ARG A 985 8.89 -11.72 -23.78
C ARG A 985 10.10 -10.86 -24.16
N GLN A 986 10.59 -11.00 -25.39
CA GLN A 986 11.74 -10.25 -25.94
C GLN A 986 11.31 -9.11 -26.87
N GLY A 987 12.21 -8.16 -27.17
CA GLY A 987 11.95 -6.98 -28.00
C GLY A 987 11.45 -5.77 -27.21
N TYR A 988 10.83 -4.81 -27.90
CA TYR A 988 10.26 -3.59 -27.34
C TYR A 988 8.89 -3.87 -26.71
N ARG A 989 8.76 -3.81 -25.39
CA ARG A 989 7.59 -4.25 -24.64
C ARG A 989 7.02 -3.17 -23.75
N SER A 990 5.70 -3.11 -23.71
CA SER A 990 5.00 -2.39 -22.67
C SER A 990 5.17 -3.12 -21.33
N VAL A 991 5.34 -2.35 -20.26
CA VAL A 991 5.32 -2.82 -18.88
C VAL A 991 4.14 -2.13 -18.20
N PRO A 992 2.95 -2.75 -18.22
CA PRO A 992 1.79 -2.21 -17.50
C PRO A 992 2.09 -2.13 -16.00
N LEU A 993 1.90 -0.93 -15.44
CA LEU A 993 2.23 -0.63 -14.06
C LEU A 993 1.05 -0.96 -13.13
N LYS A 994 1.40 -1.28 -11.89
CA LYS A 994 0.49 -1.64 -10.81
C LYS A 994 0.76 -0.77 -9.58
N ASN A 995 -0.19 -0.70 -8.67
CA ASN A 995 0.01 -0.06 -7.39
C ASN A 995 0.78 -0.99 -6.41
N ARG A 996 0.91 -0.54 -5.16
CA ARG A 996 1.60 -1.30 -4.09
C ARG A 996 1.00 -2.68 -3.81
N PHE A 997 -0.32 -2.82 -3.97
CA PHE A 997 -1.08 -4.07 -3.76
C PHE A 997 -1.10 -4.98 -5.00
N SER A 998 -0.34 -4.63 -6.05
CA SER A 998 -0.33 -5.35 -7.34
C SER A 998 -1.67 -5.31 -8.10
N GLU A 999 -2.49 -4.29 -7.87
CA GLU A 999 -3.66 -3.96 -8.69
C GLU A 999 -3.25 -3.07 -9.87
N ASN A 1000 -3.83 -3.32 -11.05
CA ASN A 1000 -3.46 -2.60 -12.28
C ASN A 1000 -3.77 -1.11 -12.19
N LEU A 1001 -2.84 -0.26 -12.65
CA LEU A 1001 -3.08 1.16 -12.86
C LEU A 1001 -3.60 1.37 -14.29
N GLU A 1002 -4.71 2.09 -14.43
CA GLU A 1002 -5.35 2.32 -15.74
C GLU A 1002 -4.38 3.09 -16.67
N LEU A 1003 -4.13 2.54 -17.86
CA LEU A 1003 -3.22 3.05 -18.91
C LEU A 1003 -1.73 3.24 -18.55
N SER A 1004 -1.37 3.15 -17.27
CA SER A 1004 -0.01 3.39 -16.80
C SER A 1004 0.95 2.32 -17.31
N SER A 1005 1.99 2.71 -18.04
CA SER A 1005 2.95 1.76 -18.62
C SER A 1005 4.33 2.35 -18.87
N LEU A 1006 5.37 1.50 -18.87
CA LEU A 1006 6.71 1.82 -19.36
C LEU A 1006 6.96 1.12 -20.70
N LEU A 1007 7.84 1.65 -21.55
CA LEU A 1007 8.33 0.94 -22.74
C LEU A 1007 9.76 0.46 -22.52
N VAL A 1008 10.02 -0.84 -22.60
CA VAL A 1008 11.36 -1.42 -22.35
C VAL A 1008 11.81 -2.30 -23.51
N HIS A 1009 13.10 -2.44 -23.74
CA HIS A 1009 13.66 -3.39 -24.70
C HIS A 1009 14.32 -4.57 -23.97
N ALA A 1010 13.67 -5.73 -24.01
CA ALA A 1010 14.13 -6.95 -23.31
C ALA A 1010 14.81 -7.94 -24.27
N GLU A 1011 15.99 -8.44 -23.91
CA GLU A 1011 16.72 -9.47 -24.66
C GLU A 1011 17.12 -10.62 -23.73
N GLN A 1012 16.87 -11.86 -24.14
CA GLN A 1012 17.34 -13.04 -23.43
C GLN A 1012 18.44 -13.72 -24.24
N VAL A 1013 19.62 -13.92 -23.64
CA VAL A 1013 20.76 -14.53 -24.33
C VAL A 1013 21.29 -15.71 -23.53
N GLU A 1014 21.17 -16.91 -24.10
CA GLU A 1014 21.76 -18.10 -23.50
C GLU A 1014 23.28 -18.11 -23.67
N VAL A 1015 24.02 -18.42 -22.59
CA VAL A 1015 25.49 -18.37 -22.57
C VAL A 1015 26.14 -19.40 -23.52
N ARG A 1016 25.41 -20.46 -23.91
CA ARG A 1016 25.89 -21.43 -24.91
C ARG A 1016 26.13 -20.79 -26.28
N ASP A 1017 25.34 -19.78 -26.64
CA ASP A 1017 25.46 -19.10 -27.93
C ASP A 1017 26.64 -18.13 -27.99
N LEU A 1018 27.12 -17.62 -26.84
CA LEU A 1018 28.29 -16.74 -26.80
C LEU A 1018 29.58 -17.44 -27.21
N PHE A 1019 29.73 -18.75 -26.96
CA PHE A 1019 30.87 -19.51 -27.46
C PHE A 1019 30.81 -19.69 -28.98
N PHE A 1020 29.63 -19.96 -29.54
CA PHE A 1020 29.43 -20.10 -30.98
C PHE A 1020 29.56 -18.77 -31.72
N PHE A 1021 29.01 -17.67 -31.20
CA PHE A 1021 29.17 -16.33 -31.78
C PHE A 1021 30.63 -15.87 -31.73
N ARG A 1022 31.37 -16.16 -30.65
CA ARG A 1022 32.80 -15.84 -30.56
C ARG A 1022 33.62 -16.67 -31.55
N LEU A 1023 33.26 -17.94 -31.80
CA LEU A 1023 33.88 -18.79 -32.83
C LEU A 1023 33.53 -18.33 -34.27
N MET A 1024 32.30 -17.87 -34.52
CA MET A 1024 31.92 -17.31 -35.83
C MET A 1024 32.61 -15.98 -36.12
N TYR A 1025 32.74 -15.08 -35.14
CA TYR A 1025 33.46 -13.80 -35.30
C TYR A 1025 34.96 -14.02 -35.55
N ILE A 1026 35.59 -14.96 -34.86
CA ILE A 1026 37.00 -15.34 -35.11
C ILE A 1026 37.19 -15.94 -36.52
N ASN A 1027 36.21 -16.69 -37.02
CA ASN A 1027 36.25 -17.25 -38.38
C ASN A 1027 36.00 -16.22 -39.49
N LEU A 1028 35.28 -15.13 -39.21
CA LEU A 1028 35.07 -14.02 -40.15
C LEU A 1028 36.30 -13.09 -40.23
N GLU A 1029 36.94 -12.77 -39.09
CA GLU A 1029 38.18 -11.98 -39.08
C GLU A 1029 39.36 -12.72 -39.73
N THR A 1030 39.38 -14.05 -39.71
CA THR A 1030 40.42 -14.84 -40.38
C THR A 1030 40.18 -15.05 -41.88
N ALA A 1031 38.97 -14.81 -42.38
CA ALA A 1031 38.65 -14.87 -43.81
C ALA A 1031 39.02 -13.58 -44.56
N ASP A 1032 38.94 -12.40 -43.90
CA ASP A 1032 39.25 -11.10 -44.52
C ASP A 1032 40.74 -10.71 -44.49
N MET A 1033 41.60 -11.42 -43.73
CA MET A 1033 43.05 -11.13 -43.68
C MET A 1033 43.91 -11.86 -44.73
N LYS A 1034 43.31 -12.45 -45.78
CA LYS A 1034 44.05 -13.08 -46.89
C LYS A 1034 43.71 -12.48 -48.26
N ALA A 1035 43.74 -11.15 -48.38
CA ALA A 1035 44.02 -10.52 -49.66
C ALA A 1035 44.68 -9.14 -49.47
N VAL A 1036 45.68 -8.88 -50.30
CA VAL A 1036 46.32 -7.57 -50.58
C VAL A 1036 47.49 -7.17 -49.66
N THR A 1037 48.70 -7.55 -50.07
CA THR A 1037 49.93 -6.80 -49.80
C THR A 1037 50.35 -6.01 -51.06
N PRO A 1038 50.54 -4.68 -51.00
CA PRO A 1038 51.25 -3.93 -52.05
C PRO A 1038 52.73 -3.69 -51.68
N PRO A 1039 53.61 -3.43 -52.68
CA PRO A 1039 55.06 -3.46 -52.50
C PRO A 1039 55.62 -2.16 -51.92
N LYS A 1040 56.71 -2.31 -51.14
CA LYS A 1040 57.47 -1.24 -50.48
C LYS A 1040 58.24 -0.37 -51.48
N THR A 1041 58.12 0.95 -51.36
CA THR A 1041 59.08 1.91 -51.94
C THR A 1041 59.85 2.62 -50.83
N ASN A 1042 61.16 2.35 -50.79
CA ASN A 1042 62.16 3.14 -50.05
C ASN A 1042 62.24 4.56 -50.61
N LYS A 1043 62.38 5.56 -49.73
CA LYS A 1043 63.38 6.63 -49.89
C LYS A 1043 63.59 7.39 -48.58
N SER A 1044 64.86 7.57 -48.26
CA SER A 1044 65.49 8.29 -47.15
C SER A 1044 65.39 9.82 -47.33
N PRO A 1045 65.72 10.63 -46.30
CA PRO A 1045 65.13 11.94 -46.08
C PRO A 1045 65.92 13.07 -46.76
N ILE A 1046 65.17 14.05 -47.28
CA ILE A 1046 65.18 15.49 -46.94
C ILE A 1046 63.88 16.07 -47.50
#